data_AF-A0AAJ7X6F9-F1
#
_entry.id   AF-A0AAJ7X6F9-F1
#
_cell.length_a   1.000
_cell.length_b   1.000
_cell.length_c   1.000
_cell.angle_alpha   90.00
_cell.angle_beta   90.00
_cell.angle_gamma   90.00
#
_symmetry.space_group_name_H-M   'P 1'
#
loop_
_entity.id
_entity.type
_entity.pdbx_description
1 polymer ?
#
loop_
_entity_poly.entity_id
_entity_poly.type
_entity_poly.pdbx_seq_one_letter_code
_entity_poly.pdbx_strand_id
1 'polypeptide(L)'
;MKRFQVALKKHLVKQLERTDLEAKELREVLRKRRSEREEVGVTLYGAQQELARQQQRLEAQQEQRASLAARRRHEEEELEATRGLHKARLDAVNQQRKQVASVRAEVERVALAVLYAQEAERDVSGDVAVLKRAAQKADLEKYQTEEIKMKQDMHVERLTRQADATQERIAMLEAQLSAQAQDTQAARAGAAEARAEIDAIVLEKRQLLQHWNATLQGLRRRDEAHANMQEALAECRREALSADTELSNYKRLIRKEEERHGALTVVLHRADAEVAGVRRLTAQCQEQQEALRTDYATYARTLQETEVALARAVNERGARESELTVLRSRWEREHAARSALEDAIMEALREQLTRDKAALYSKKLVDKMRARKKELELDVARAENELARAALAVTQAGAREASRARTLAAAEEETRAQEALVARAETEAARRTALIARKQALVDLNNKKVEQLVASAGGVELGPLELHIKELRRQLAERRAQSTELQAQWLRAQGELVRESREREELARTVAALRQRLTILLQRKLRVEGEVAQQQRGVRDTERRTAALHHSLERLCSLLERERSMRSGLQAGRALLEGEVVGALREAERDAVRLAERLQELRDDKGRLLSALLQAEEQILLWERRTQLAKEMRAAVDADVGHGEMKAMRAEIHRMQVRYTQLLKQQERLMRDMEASVSRRDTITTRAQVAGAHGDRSSSATAAATTAVALQRVLQALRTGIKDVQTRVAQSDGEIAELREACVALEEELSSRRRRLVEQRGALEQLEEEAHDLAERKRKNLQDLVALQTRGKHLEAARGGRYRPLCSSAEGVRAETERQEERLHALATALHRLLGERPHLQGPLRPVSLALADRMQRLQQQDEEEEQQQREERGQMLQQ
;
A
#
# COMPACT_ATOMS: atom_id res chain seq x y z
N MET A 1 -151.90 -109.34 12.34
CA MET A 1 -151.55 -109.04 13.75
C MET A 1 -150.16 -109.51 14.18
N LYS A 2 -149.71 -110.75 13.93
CA LYS A 2 -148.33 -111.20 14.30
C LYS A 2 -147.18 -110.52 13.51
N ARG A 3 -147.39 -110.06 12.27
CA ARG A 3 -146.36 -109.31 11.49
C ARG A 3 -146.18 -107.84 11.94
N PHE A 4 -147.21 -107.22 12.53
CA PHE A 4 -147.16 -105.84 13.04
C PHE A 4 -146.44 -105.78 14.40
N GLN A 5 -146.68 -106.75 15.29
CA GLN A 5 -146.01 -106.84 16.60
C GLN A 5 -144.49 -107.11 16.47
N VAL A 6 -144.05 -107.87 15.45
CA VAL A 6 -142.62 -108.14 15.20
C VAL A 6 -141.91 -106.90 14.62
N ALA A 7 -142.57 -106.12 13.76
CA ALA A 7 -142.01 -104.87 13.25
C ALA A 7 -141.92 -103.80 14.35
N LEU A 8 -142.94 -103.69 15.22
CA LEU A 8 -142.95 -102.76 16.36
C LEU A 8 -141.87 -103.12 17.40
N LYS A 9 -141.69 -104.41 17.73
CA LYS A 9 -140.65 -104.86 18.67
C LYS A 9 -139.23 -104.63 18.12
N LYS A 10 -139.01 -104.85 16.81
CA LYS A 10 -137.73 -104.53 16.15
C LYS A 10 -137.44 -103.03 16.14
N HIS A 11 -138.47 -102.18 16.03
CA HIS A 11 -138.28 -100.73 16.06
C HIS A 11 -137.94 -100.24 17.48
N LEU A 12 -138.64 -100.74 18.50
CA LEU A 12 -138.39 -100.37 19.90
C LEU A 12 -137.01 -100.82 20.41
N VAL A 13 -136.56 -102.04 20.05
CA VAL A 13 -135.21 -102.53 20.43
C VAL A 13 -134.11 -101.69 19.76
N LYS A 14 -134.28 -101.31 18.49
CA LYS A 14 -133.33 -100.41 17.80
C LYS A 14 -133.25 -99.02 18.43
N GLN A 15 -134.35 -98.52 19.00
CA GLN A 15 -134.32 -97.24 19.71
C GLN A 15 -133.63 -97.35 21.08
N LEU A 16 -133.83 -98.44 21.81
CA LEU A 16 -133.15 -98.71 23.08
C LEU A 16 -131.62 -98.86 22.92
N GLU A 17 -131.18 -99.60 21.90
CA GLU A 17 -129.75 -99.76 21.57
C GLU A 17 -129.08 -98.44 21.20
N ARG A 18 -129.82 -97.55 20.51
CA ARG A 18 -129.31 -96.22 20.14
C ARG A 18 -129.13 -95.33 21.37
N THR A 19 -130.10 -95.32 22.29
CA THR A 19 -129.99 -94.51 23.52
C THR A 19 -128.90 -95.01 24.47
N ASP A 20 -128.66 -96.33 24.54
CA ASP A 20 -127.58 -96.89 25.36
C ASP A 20 -126.18 -96.59 24.79
N LEU A 21 -126.05 -96.54 23.45
CA LEU A 21 -124.83 -96.10 22.78
C LEU A 21 -124.54 -94.61 23.06
N GLU A 22 -125.55 -93.75 22.91
CA GLU A 22 -125.42 -92.32 23.18
C GLU A 22 -125.03 -92.06 24.67
N ALA A 23 -125.55 -92.83 25.61
CA ALA A 23 -125.18 -92.72 27.03
C ALA A 23 -123.73 -93.16 27.33
N LYS A 24 -123.22 -94.19 26.63
CA LYS A 24 -121.82 -94.64 26.76
C LYS A 24 -120.84 -93.65 26.14
N GLU A 25 -121.17 -93.10 24.97
CA GLU A 25 -120.37 -92.08 24.30
C GLU A 25 -120.22 -90.82 25.17
N LEU A 26 -121.31 -90.34 25.77
CA LEU A 26 -121.27 -89.16 26.64
C LEU A 26 -120.43 -89.38 27.92
N ARG A 27 -120.43 -90.60 28.48
CA ARG A 27 -119.58 -90.94 29.65
C ARG A 27 -118.10 -90.95 29.30
N GLU A 28 -117.72 -91.47 28.13
CA GLU A 28 -116.34 -91.45 27.64
C GLU A 28 -115.88 -90.02 27.34
N VAL A 29 -116.74 -89.18 26.75
CA VAL A 29 -116.42 -87.75 26.53
C VAL A 29 -116.20 -87.03 27.87
N LEU A 30 -117.02 -87.29 28.89
CA LEU A 30 -116.85 -86.70 30.21
C LEU A 30 -115.54 -87.13 30.89
N ARG A 31 -115.14 -88.40 30.73
CA ARG A 31 -113.86 -88.91 31.24
C ARG A 31 -112.67 -88.23 30.56
N LYS A 32 -112.70 -88.10 29.24
CA LYS A 32 -111.66 -87.39 28.45
C LYS A 32 -111.55 -85.91 28.84
N ARG A 33 -112.68 -85.22 29.01
CA ARG A 33 -112.66 -83.80 29.44
C ARG A 33 -112.08 -83.60 30.84
N ARG A 34 -112.22 -84.59 31.74
CA ARG A 34 -111.60 -84.52 33.07
C ARG A 34 -110.08 -84.74 33.01
N SER A 35 -109.59 -85.70 32.21
CA SER A 35 -108.15 -85.89 32.02
C SER A 35 -107.51 -84.69 31.32
N GLU A 36 -108.15 -84.14 30.28
CA GLU A 36 -107.68 -82.90 29.63
C GLU A 36 -107.58 -81.74 30.62
N ARG A 37 -108.54 -81.59 31.55
CA ARG A 37 -108.48 -80.53 32.58
C ARG A 37 -107.30 -80.72 33.53
N GLU A 38 -107.01 -81.96 33.92
CA GLU A 38 -105.88 -82.27 34.80
C GLU A 38 -104.54 -82.06 34.10
N GLU A 39 -104.42 -82.45 32.83
CA GLU A 39 -103.24 -82.18 31.99
C GLU A 39 -103.01 -80.68 31.77
N VAL A 40 -104.08 -79.91 31.52
CA VAL A 40 -103.99 -78.44 31.44
C VAL A 40 -103.59 -77.85 32.80
N GLY A 41 -104.06 -78.42 33.91
CA GLY A 41 -103.65 -78.01 35.25
C GLY A 41 -102.15 -78.23 35.52
N VAL A 42 -101.61 -79.38 35.12
CA VAL A 42 -100.18 -79.71 35.28
C VAL A 42 -99.31 -78.82 34.38
N THR A 43 -99.72 -78.61 33.13
CA THR A 43 -98.99 -77.70 32.21
C THR A 43 -99.02 -76.26 32.68
N LEU A 44 -100.14 -75.78 33.23
CA LEU A 44 -100.22 -74.45 33.82
C LEU A 44 -99.28 -74.30 35.02
N TYR A 45 -99.21 -75.30 35.90
CA TYR A 45 -98.29 -75.29 37.03
C TYR A 45 -96.81 -75.33 36.58
N GLY A 46 -96.49 -76.11 35.54
CA GLY A 46 -95.17 -76.09 34.91
C GLY A 46 -94.81 -74.70 34.36
N ALA A 47 -95.71 -74.07 33.63
CA ALA A 47 -95.52 -72.71 33.13
C ALA A 47 -95.36 -71.67 34.25
N GLN A 48 -96.08 -71.83 35.37
CA GLN A 48 -95.92 -70.97 36.54
C GLN A 48 -94.55 -71.14 37.21
N GLN A 49 -94.02 -72.37 37.31
CA GLN A 49 -92.67 -72.59 37.81
C GLN A 49 -91.59 -72.02 36.87
N GLU A 50 -91.77 -72.17 35.55
CA GLU A 50 -90.86 -71.58 34.57
C GLU A 50 -90.86 -70.05 34.63
N LEU A 51 -92.03 -69.43 34.78
CA LEU A 51 -92.17 -67.99 34.95
C LEU A 51 -91.43 -67.50 36.20
N ALA A 52 -91.60 -68.17 37.35
CA ALA A 52 -90.92 -67.81 38.59
C ALA A 52 -89.39 -67.92 38.45
N ARG A 53 -88.89 -68.97 37.76
CA ARG A 53 -87.45 -69.10 37.46
C ARG A 53 -86.96 -67.99 36.54
N GLN A 54 -87.75 -67.57 35.55
CA GLN A 54 -87.38 -66.46 34.66
C GLN A 54 -87.39 -65.12 35.40
N GLN A 55 -88.34 -64.89 36.31
CA GLN A 55 -88.38 -63.69 37.14
C GLN A 55 -87.14 -63.59 38.05
N GLN A 56 -86.77 -64.68 38.74
CA GLN A 56 -85.54 -64.71 39.55
C GLN A 56 -84.28 -64.47 38.72
N ARG A 57 -84.19 -65.02 37.51
CA ARG A 57 -83.06 -64.76 36.59
C ARG A 57 -83.00 -63.30 36.16
N LEU A 58 -84.15 -62.68 35.91
CA LEU A 58 -84.24 -61.29 35.49
C LEU A 58 -83.86 -60.34 36.64
N GLU A 59 -84.30 -60.62 37.87
CA GLU A 59 -83.87 -59.90 39.08
C GLU A 59 -82.36 -60.01 39.29
N ALA A 60 -81.79 -61.22 39.20
CA ALA A 60 -80.34 -61.42 39.28
C ALA A 60 -79.58 -60.65 38.20
N GLN A 61 -80.10 -60.61 36.97
CA GLN A 61 -79.50 -59.83 35.88
C GLN A 61 -79.63 -58.31 36.12
N GLN A 62 -80.73 -57.85 36.72
CA GLN A 62 -80.91 -56.45 37.09
C GLN A 62 -79.94 -56.03 38.20
N GLU A 63 -79.75 -56.86 39.22
CA GLU A 63 -78.75 -56.63 40.27
C GLU A 63 -77.32 -56.61 39.69
N GLN A 64 -77.00 -57.55 38.80
CA GLN A 64 -75.72 -57.55 38.09
C GLN A 64 -75.54 -56.26 37.28
N ARG A 65 -76.54 -55.83 36.52
CA ARG A 65 -76.49 -54.57 35.77
C ARG A 65 -76.32 -53.36 36.69
N ALA A 66 -77.01 -53.30 37.82
CA ALA A 66 -76.85 -52.23 38.81
C ALA A 66 -75.43 -52.20 39.39
N SER A 67 -74.87 -53.37 39.72
CA SER A 67 -73.48 -53.47 40.22
C SER A 67 -72.44 -53.04 39.17
N LEU A 68 -72.64 -53.41 37.90
CA LEU A 68 -71.77 -52.99 36.80
C LEU A 68 -71.89 -51.50 36.51
N ALA A 69 -73.10 -50.93 36.57
CA ALA A 69 -73.32 -49.50 36.42
C ALA A 69 -72.66 -48.70 37.55
N ALA A 70 -72.71 -49.19 38.79
CA ALA A 70 -72.01 -48.58 39.92
C ALA A 70 -70.48 -48.63 39.75
N ARG A 71 -69.93 -49.78 39.32
CA ARG A 71 -68.49 -49.90 39.02
C ARG A 71 -68.06 -48.95 37.90
N ARG A 72 -68.84 -48.88 36.82
CA ARG A 72 -68.58 -47.96 35.70
C ARG A 72 -68.54 -46.51 36.16
N ARG A 73 -69.52 -46.07 36.97
CA ARG A 73 -69.53 -44.70 37.52
C ARG A 73 -68.30 -44.43 38.37
N HIS A 74 -67.90 -45.38 39.21
CA HIS A 74 -66.70 -45.24 40.02
C HIS A 74 -65.43 -45.12 39.15
N GLU A 75 -65.29 -45.96 38.13
CA GLU A 75 -64.18 -45.86 37.17
C GLU A 75 -64.21 -44.54 36.36
N GLU A 76 -65.40 -44.03 36.02
CA GLU A 76 -65.56 -42.73 35.35
C GLU A 76 -65.16 -41.56 36.27
N GLU A 77 -65.52 -41.60 37.56
CA GLU A 77 -65.09 -40.62 38.57
C GLU A 77 -63.57 -40.66 38.78
N GLU A 78 -62.96 -41.84 38.85
CA GLU A 78 -61.50 -41.99 38.94
C GLU A 78 -60.80 -41.49 37.66
N LEU A 79 -61.38 -41.75 36.49
CA LEU A 79 -60.90 -41.23 35.21
C LEU A 79 -60.97 -39.69 35.16
N GLU A 80 -62.04 -39.10 35.66
CA GLU A 80 -62.18 -37.64 35.75
C GLU A 80 -61.16 -37.04 36.72
N ALA A 81 -60.96 -37.66 37.89
CA ALA A 81 -59.94 -37.24 38.86
C ALA A 81 -58.53 -37.32 38.26
N THR A 82 -58.19 -38.40 37.56
CA THR A 82 -56.90 -38.56 36.89
C THR A 82 -56.72 -37.60 35.71
N ARG A 83 -57.78 -37.32 34.93
CA ARG A 83 -57.77 -36.26 33.90
C ARG A 83 -57.54 -34.89 34.51
N GLY A 84 -58.17 -34.59 35.64
CA GLY A 84 -57.95 -33.35 36.40
C GLY A 84 -56.50 -33.20 36.87
N LEU A 85 -55.92 -34.26 37.45
CA LEU A 85 -54.50 -34.29 37.85
C LEU A 85 -53.55 -34.16 36.65
N HIS A 86 -53.86 -34.82 35.53
CA HIS A 86 -53.05 -34.71 34.31
C HIS A 86 -53.09 -33.30 33.73
N LYS A 87 -54.26 -32.66 33.70
CA LYS A 87 -54.41 -31.26 33.29
C LYS A 87 -53.63 -30.31 34.19
N ALA A 88 -53.73 -30.46 35.51
CA ALA A 88 -52.95 -29.67 36.46
C ALA A 88 -51.44 -29.86 36.28
N ARG A 89 -50.98 -31.08 36.01
CA ARG A 89 -49.57 -31.36 35.67
C ARG A 89 -49.14 -30.75 34.34
N LEU A 90 -49.99 -30.81 33.31
CA LEU A 90 -49.73 -30.15 32.02
C LEU A 90 -49.60 -28.64 32.18
N ASP A 91 -50.49 -28.02 32.96
CA ASP A 91 -50.44 -26.58 33.24
C ASP A 91 -49.17 -26.22 34.02
N ALA A 92 -48.78 -27.01 35.03
CA ALA A 92 -47.53 -26.83 35.75
C ALA A 92 -46.30 -26.99 34.83
N VAL A 93 -46.28 -28.01 33.96
CA VAL A 93 -45.19 -28.21 32.98
C VAL A 93 -45.15 -27.05 31.99
N ASN A 94 -46.28 -26.53 31.54
CA ASN A 94 -46.34 -25.38 30.65
C ASN A 94 -45.85 -24.10 31.33
N GLN A 95 -46.17 -23.89 32.62
CA GLN A 95 -45.60 -22.80 33.40
C GLN A 95 -44.08 -22.93 33.56
N GLN A 96 -43.59 -24.13 33.87
CA GLN A 96 -42.15 -24.40 33.93
C GLN A 96 -41.46 -24.18 32.58
N ARG A 97 -42.08 -24.58 31.46
CA ARG A 97 -41.56 -24.30 30.11
C ARG A 97 -41.47 -22.80 29.82
N LYS A 98 -42.45 -22.01 30.25
CA LYS A 98 -42.42 -20.54 30.12
C LYS A 98 -41.30 -19.93 30.97
N GLN A 99 -41.12 -20.40 32.20
CA GLN A 99 -40.01 -19.97 33.06
C GLN A 99 -38.64 -20.36 32.49
N VAL A 100 -38.50 -21.56 31.94
CA VAL A 100 -37.27 -21.98 31.25
C VAL A 100 -37.00 -21.12 30.02
N ALA A 101 -38.03 -20.77 29.24
CA ALA A 101 -37.88 -19.88 28.11
C ALA A 101 -37.44 -18.47 28.52
N SER A 102 -38.01 -17.91 29.61
CA SER A 102 -37.60 -16.59 30.11
C SER A 102 -36.16 -16.60 30.63
N VAL A 103 -35.78 -17.63 31.40
CA VAL A 103 -34.41 -17.78 31.90
C VAL A 103 -33.42 -18.00 30.75
N ARG A 104 -33.79 -18.75 29.70
CA ARG A 104 -32.95 -18.89 28.49
C ARG A 104 -32.74 -17.55 27.80
N ALA A 105 -33.80 -16.76 27.63
CA ALA A 105 -33.69 -15.42 27.05
C ALA A 105 -32.81 -14.49 27.91
N GLU A 106 -32.90 -14.58 29.23
CA GLU A 106 -32.02 -13.84 30.15
C GLU A 106 -30.56 -14.30 30.04
N VAL A 107 -30.32 -15.61 29.96
CA VAL A 107 -28.97 -16.18 29.75
C VAL A 107 -28.41 -15.75 28.40
N GLU A 108 -29.19 -15.78 27.32
CA GLU A 108 -28.77 -15.30 26.00
C GLU A 108 -28.45 -13.80 26.02
N ARG A 109 -29.27 -12.99 26.72
CA ARG A 109 -29.01 -11.55 26.89
C ARG A 109 -27.72 -11.29 27.66
N VAL A 110 -27.48 -12.04 28.74
CA VAL A 110 -26.25 -11.91 29.53
C VAL A 110 -25.04 -12.43 28.77
N ALA A 111 -25.18 -13.53 28.02
CA ALA A 111 -24.11 -14.05 27.17
C ALA A 111 -23.71 -13.05 26.08
N LEU A 112 -24.68 -12.39 25.45
CA LEU A 112 -24.41 -11.29 24.51
C LEU A 112 -23.72 -10.11 25.20
N ALA A 113 -24.17 -9.71 26.40
CA ALA A 113 -23.51 -8.64 27.16
C ALA A 113 -22.06 -8.99 27.53
N VAL A 114 -21.78 -10.25 27.87
CA VAL A 114 -20.43 -10.74 28.15
C VAL A 114 -19.57 -10.75 26.88
N LEU A 115 -20.11 -11.17 25.73
CA LEU A 115 -19.38 -11.13 24.46
C LEU A 115 -18.99 -9.70 24.09
N TYR A 116 -19.92 -8.74 24.18
CA TYR A 116 -19.60 -7.32 23.94
C TYR A 116 -18.58 -6.77 24.92
N ALA A 117 -18.65 -7.17 26.20
CA ALA A 117 -17.64 -6.77 27.19
C ALA A 117 -16.26 -7.37 26.88
N GLN A 118 -16.19 -8.62 26.42
CA GLN A 118 -14.94 -9.27 26.03
C GLN A 118 -14.35 -8.70 24.73
N GLU A 119 -15.18 -8.34 23.77
CA GLU A 119 -14.76 -7.63 22.55
C GLU A 119 -14.21 -6.25 22.91
N ALA A 120 -14.92 -5.48 23.73
CA ALA A 120 -14.44 -4.20 24.22
C ALA A 120 -13.14 -4.31 25.04
N GLU A 121 -12.99 -5.33 25.88
CA GLU A 121 -11.74 -5.59 26.61
C GLU A 121 -10.59 -5.91 25.64
N ARG A 122 -10.83 -6.74 24.62
CA ARG A 122 -9.82 -7.05 23.61
C ARG A 122 -9.42 -5.82 22.81
N ASP A 123 -10.36 -5.01 22.37
CA ASP A 123 -10.10 -3.78 21.63
C ASP A 123 -9.32 -2.79 22.49
N VAL A 124 -9.73 -2.55 23.73
CA VAL A 124 -9.00 -1.70 24.68
C VAL A 124 -7.61 -2.26 24.96
N SER A 125 -7.44 -3.57 25.11
CA SER A 125 -6.12 -4.19 25.30
C SER A 125 -5.22 -4.02 24.07
N GLY A 126 -5.80 -4.09 22.87
CA GLY A 126 -5.15 -3.83 21.59
C GLY A 126 -4.70 -2.38 21.50
N ASP A 127 -5.59 -1.44 21.79
CA ASP A 127 -5.31 0.00 21.81
C ASP A 127 -4.24 0.35 22.85
N VAL A 128 -4.29 -0.22 24.05
CA VAL A 128 -3.26 -0.05 25.08
C VAL A 128 -1.91 -0.61 24.60
N ALA A 129 -1.88 -1.74 23.91
CA ALA A 129 -0.65 -2.29 23.33
C ALA A 129 -0.09 -1.39 22.22
N VAL A 130 -0.95 -0.84 21.37
CA VAL A 130 -0.58 0.13 20.33
C VAL A 130 -0.05 1.42 20.97
N LEU A 131 -0.73 1.97 21.97
CA LEU A 131 -0.30 3.15 22.72
C LEU A 131 1.04 2.92 23.44
N LYS A 132 1.24 1.75 24.06
CA LYS A 132 2.55 1.39 24.67
C LYS A 132 3.66 1.34 23.64
N ARG A 133 3.42 0.75 22.46
CA ARG A 133 4.42 0.73 21.37
C ARG A 133 4.67 2.12 20.80
N ALA A 134 3.63 2.93 20.64
CA ALA A 134 3.74 4.31 20.17
C ALA A 134 4.53 5.17 21.16
N ALA A 135 4.28 5.03 22.47
CA ALA A 135 5.03 5.70 23.52
C ALA A 135 6.50 5.26 23.54
N GLN A 136 6.77 3.95 23.51
CA GLN A 136 8.14 3.43 23.42
C GLN A 136 8.88 3.91 22.17
N LYS A 137 8.18 3.98 21.03
CA LYS A 137 8.74 4.51 19.79
C LYS A 137 9.03 6.00 19.90
N ALA A 138 8.11 6.78 20.48
CA ALA A 138 8.30 8.21 20.72
C ALA A 138 9.46 8.48 21.69
N ASP A 139 9.62 7.66 22.74
CA ASP A 139 10.74 7.76 23.67
C ASP A 139 12.09 7.43 23.00
N LEU A 140 12.12 6.42 22.13
CA LEU A 140 13.31 6.08 21.32
C LEU A 140 13.64 7.18 20.31
N GLU A 141 12.64 7.70 19.60
CA GLU A 141 12.81 8.82 18.66
C GLU A 141 13.31 10.06 19.42
N LYS A 142 12.74 10.36 20.58
CA LYS A 142 13.20 11.45 21.46
C LYS A 142 14.65 11.25 21.86
N TYR A 143 15.04 10.08 22.36
CA TYR A 143 16.42 9.77 22.73
C TYR A 143 17.38 9.96 21.55
N GLN A 144 17.01 9.49 20.36
CA GLN A 144 17.80 9.68 19.13
C GLN A 144 17.93 11.17 18.77
N THR A 145 16.84 11.94 18.88
CA THR A 145 16.91 13.39 18.62
C THR A 145 17.76 14.13 19.65
N GLU A 146 17.72 13.73 20.93
CA GLU A 146 18.58 14.27 21.98
C GLU A 146 20.05 13.96 21.71
N GLU A 147 20.36 12.74 21.26
CA GLU A 147 21.73 12.35 20.90
C GLU A 147 22.25 13.12 19.68
N ILE A 148 21.41 13.33 18.66
CA ILE A 148 21.74 14.14 17.48
C ILE A 148 21.95 15.60 17.88
N LYS A 149 21.07 16.15 18.74
CA LYS A 149 21.19 17.52 19.25
C LYS A 149 22.47 17.69 20.05
N MET A 150 22.83 16.74 20.91
CA MET A 150 24.08 16.77 21.66
C MET A 150 25.30 16.76 20.72
N LYS A 151 25.28 15.96 19.64
CA LYS A 151 26.34 15.97 18.61
C LYS A 151 26.40 17.31 17.88
N GLN A 152 25.26 17.91 17.58
CA GLN A 152 25.18 19.23 16.98
C GLN A 152 25.74 20.31 17.91
N ASP A 153 25.35 20.31 19.19
CA ASP A 153 25.83 21.27 20.20
C ASP A 153 27.36 21.18 20.36
N MET A 154 27.91 19.96 20.41
CA MET A 154 29.37 19.73 20.44
C MET A 154 30.07 20.20 19.14
N HIS A 155 29.39 20.11 18.00
CA HIS A 155 29.91 20.61 16.73
C HIS A 155 29.89 22.14 16.68
N VAL A 156 28.78 22.75 17.12
CA VAL A 156 28.64 24.19 17.25
C VAL A 156 29.73 24.72 18.17
N GLU A 157 29.89 24.18 19.38
CA GLU A 157 30.93 24.63 20.31
C GLU A 157 32.35 24.53 19.72
N ARG A 158 32.62 23.50 18.92
CA ARG A 158 33.89 23.38 18.21
C ARG A 158 34.06 24.46 17.14
N LEU A 159 33.02 24.74 16.37
CA LEU A 159 33.03 25.80 15.36
C LEU A 159 33.17 27.18 16.02
N THR A 160 32.49 27.44 17.14
CA THR A 160 32.62 28.70 17.89
C THR A 160 34.05 28.89 18.38
N ARG A 161 34.64 27.87 19.03
CA ARG A 161 36.05 27.94 19.46
C ARG A 161 37.02 28.14 18.30
N GLN A 162 36.74 27.55 17.14
CA GLN A 162 37.56 27.77 15.94
C GLN A 162 37.41 29.19 15.42
N ALA A 163 36.18 29.73 15.38
CA ALA A 163 35.93 31.11 15.00
C ALA A 163 36.66 32.08 15.93
N ASP A 164 36.53 31.92 17.24
CA ASP A 164 37.21 32.74 18.25
C ASP A 164 38.73 32.69 18.06
N ALA A 165 39.31 31.48 17.94
CA ALA A 165 40.75 31.32 17.70
C ALA A 165 41.22 31.95 16.38
N THR A 166 40.39 31.93 15.32
CA THR A 166 40.72 32.62 14.08
C THR A 166 40.62 34.15 14.21
N GLN A 167 39.65 34.67 14.98
CA GLN A 167 39.53 36.09 15.25
C GLN A 167 40.70 36.62 16.08
N GLU A 168 41.12 35.90 17.12
CA GLU A 168 42.33 36.22 17.88
C GLU A 168 43.57 36.25 16.98
N ARG A 169 43.67 35.31 16.03
CA ARG A 169 44.79 35.23 15.09
C ARG A 169 44.78 36.36 14.07
N ILE A 170 43.60 36.78 13.59
CA ILE A 170 43.43 37.94 12.73
C ILE A 170 43.87 39.20 13.49
N ALA A 171 43.37 39.41 14.71
CA ALA A 171 43.74 40.58 15.53
C ALA A 171 45.25 40.64 15.80
N MET A 172 45.89 39.50 16.07
CA MET A 172 47.35 39.43 16.23
C MET A 172 48.10 39.79 14.93
N LEU A 173 47.64 39.29 13.78
CA LEU A 173 48.25 39.60 12.48
C LEU A 173 48.05 41.06 12.07
N GLU A 174 46.89 41.65 12.37
CA GLU A 174 46.62 43.08 12.15
C GLU A 174 47.54 43.96 13.01
N ALA A 175 47.74 43.59 14.27
CA ALA A 175 48.71 44.26 15.14
C ALA A 175 50.14 44.16 14.57
N GLN A 176 50.56 42.98 14.12
CA GLN A 176 51.87 42.78 13.48
C GLN A 176 52.02 43.61 12.19
N LEU A 177 51.01 43.65 11.32
CA LEU A 177 51.02 44.45 10.11
C LEU A 177 51.14 45.94 10.41
N SER A 178 50.44 46.42 11.44
CA SER A 178 50.52 47.81 11.89
C SER A 178 51.93 48.17 12.39
N ALA A 179 52.56 47.29 13.17
CA ALA A 179 53.92 47.47 13.65
C ALA A 179 54.94 47.45 12.50
N GLN A 180 54.82 46.47 11.58
CA GLN A 180 55.68 46.40 10.39
C GLN A 180 55.50 47.62 9.46
N ALA A 181 54.28 48.17 9.33
CA ALA A 181 54.06 49.39 8.58
C ALA A 181 54.78 50.59 9.21
N GLN A 182 54.76 50.70 10.54
CA GLN A 182 55.51 51.73 11.26
C GLN A 182 57.04 51.55 11.11
N ASP A 183 57.55 50.34 11.25
CA ASP A 183 58.98 50.03 11.08
C ASP A 183 59.46 50.31 9.65
N THR A 184 58.67 49.92 8.65
CA THR A 184 59.00 50.20 7.24
C THR A 184 58.93 51.69 6.92
N GLN A 185 58.02 52.45 7.55
CA GLN A 185 57.96 53.91 7.43
C GLN A 185 59.19 54.56 8.07
N ALA A 186 59.61 54.12 9.25
CA ALA A 186 60.83 54.59 9.91
C ALA A 186 62.08 54.27 9.09
N ALA A 187 62.20 53.06 8.54
CA ALA A 187 63.30 52.68 7.66
C ALA A 187 63.34 53.50 6.37
N ARG A 188 62.17 53.82 5.78
CA ARG A 188 62.08 54.71 4.61
C ARG A 188 62.52 56.14 4.94
N ALA A 189 62.15 56.66 6.11
CA ALA A 189 62.60 57.97 6.57
C ALA A 189 64.12 58.00 6.73
N GLY A 190 64.71 57.02 7.43
CA GLY A 190 66.16 56.90 7.58
C GLY A 190 66.90 56.72 6.24
N ALA A 191 66.33 55.98 5.29
CA ALA A 191 66.90 55.85 3.94
C ALA A 191 66.83 57.16 3.13
N ALA A 192 65.79 57.98 3.33
CA ALA A 192 65.68 59.29 2.70
C ALA A 192 66.69 60.28 3.30
N GLU A 193 66.88 60.26 4.62
CA GLU A 193 67.89 61.05 5.33
C GLU A 193 69.31 60.67 4.85
N ALA A 194 69.63 59.38 4.82
CA ALA A 194 70.92 58.89 4.33
C ALA A 194 71.17 59.28 2.85
N ARG A 195 70.14 59.29 2.00
CA ARG A 195 70.25 59.78 0.61
C ARG A 195 70.55 61.28 0.57
N ALA A 196 69.88 62.07 1.39
CA ALA A 196 70.16 63.51 1.49
C ALA A 196 71.59 63.78 1.97
N GLU A 197 72.10 62.99 2.92
CA GLU A 197 73.51 63.06 3.36
C GLU A 197 74.47 62.69 2.23
N ILE A 198 74.19 61.63 1.45
CA ILE A 198 75.01 61.26 0.30
C ILE A 198 75.04 62.39 -0.73
N ASP A 199 73.89 63.00 -1.04
CA ASP A 199 73.80 64.13 -1.97
C ASP A 199 74.61 65.34 -1.47
N ALA A 200 74.58 65.61 -0.16
CA ALA A 200 75.41 66.64 0.47
C ALA A 200 76.92 66.34 0.33
N ILE A 201 77.35 65.10 0.60
CA ILE A 201 78.76 64.68 0.40
C ILE A 201 79.18 64.81 -1.06
N VAL A 202 78.31 64.47 -2.02
CA VAL A 202 78.59 64.62 -3.45
C VAL A 202 78.75 66.10 -3.83
N LEU A 203 77.94 66.98 -3.24
CA LEU A 203 78.07 68.43 -3.42
C LEU A 203 79.42 68.93 -2.87
N GLU A 204 79.79 68.54 -1.64
CA GLU A 204 81.07 68.89 -1.02
C GLU A 204 82.27 68.38 -1.85
N LYS A 205 82.19 67.15 -2.37
CA LYS A 205 83.22 66.59 -3.25
C LYS A 205 83.36 67.40 -4.55
N ARG A 206 82.25 67.84 -5.16
CA ARG A 206 82.29 68.72 -6.33
C ARG A 206 82.94 70.06 -6.00
N GLN A 207 82.60 70.65 -4.85
CA GLN A 207 83.21 71.90 -4.39
C GLN A 207 84.72 71.72 -4.17
N LEU A 208 85.16 70.65 -3.49
CA LEU A 208 86.58 70.35 -3.28
C LEU A 208 87.35 70.17 -4.60
N LEU A 209 86.75 69.46 -5.57
CA LEU A 209 87.36 69.31 -6.90
C LEU A 209 87.48 70.65 -7.64
N GLN A 210 86.49 71.54 -7.53
CA GLN A 210 86.58 72.90 -8.08
C GLN A 210 87.70 73.70 -7.41
N HIS A 211 87.83 73.64 -6.08
CA HIS A 211 88.92 74.30 -5.35
C HIS A 211 90.29 73.74 -5.75
N TRP A 212 90.40 72.41 -5.89
CA TRP A 212 91.63 71.76 -6.35
C TRP A 212 92.00 72.15 -7.78
N ASN A 213 91.03 72.20 -8.70
CA ASN A 213 91.27 72.68 -10.07
C ASN A 213 91.73 74.14 -10.10
N ALA A 214 91.17 75.00 -9.23
CA ALA A 214 91.58 76.39 -9.11
C ALA A 214 93.02 76.53 -8.58
N THR A 215 93.43 75.72 -7.58
CA THR A 215 94.82 75.70 -7.10
C THR A 215 95.78 75.16 -8.14
N LEU A 216 95.38 74.16 -8.93
CA LEU A 216 96.16 73.62 -10.05
C LEU A 216 96.36 74.65 -11.17
N GLN A 217 95.32 75.42 -11.52
CA GLN A 217 95.43 76.55 -12.46
C GLN A 217 96.33 77.65 -11.89
N GLY A 218 96.26 77.93 -10.59
CA GLY A 218 97.17 78.85 -9.91
C GLY A 218 98.62 78.38 -9.96
N LEU A 219 98.89 77.08 -9.84
CA LEU A 219 100.21 76.48 -10.02
C LEU A 219 100.73 76.64 -11.45
N ARG A 220 99.91 76.30 -12.46
CA ARG A 220 100.28 76.48 -13.87
C ARG A 220 100.65 77.93 -14.21
N ARG A 221 99.88 78.91 -13.72
CA ARG A 221 100.21 80.34 -13.91
C ARG A 221 101.54 80.73 -13.25
N ARG A 222 101.88 80.13 -12.11
CA ARG A 222 103.19 80.35 -11.44
C ARG A 222 104.33 79.70 -12.23
N ASP A 223 104.10 78.50 -12.78
CA ASP A 223 105.09 77.80 -13.62
C ASP A 223 105.35 78.58 -14.93
N GLU A 224 104.30 79.10 -15.58
CA GLU A 224 104.40 80.00 -16.73
C GLU A 224 105.16 81.29 -16.40
N ALA A 225 104.86 81.92 -15.25
CA ALA A 225 105.61 83.08 -14.78
C ALA A 225 107.09 82.73 -14.49
N HIS A 226 107.37 81.53 -13.96
CA HIS A 226 108.74 81.08 -13.75
C HIS A 226 109.47 80.83 -15.07
N ALA A 227 108.82 80.22 -16.06
CA ALA A 227 109.39 80.01 -17.39
C ALA A 227 109.73 81.35 -18.06
N ASN A 228 108.81 82.31 -18.05
CA ASN A 228 109.07 83.67 -18.55
C ASN A 228 110.24 84.34 -17.83
N MET A 229 110.36 84.16 -16.51
CA MET A 229 111.49 84.68 -15.73
C MET A 229 112.81 84.00 -16.12
N GLN A 230 112.80 82.69 -16.43
CA GLN A 230 113.99 81.96 -16.91
C GLN A 230 114.39 82.39 -18.33
N GLU A 231 113.44 82.65 -19.22
CA GLU A 231 113.70 83.20 -20.57
C GLU A 231 114.31 84.60 -20.49
N ALA A 232 113.77 85.50 -19.65
CA ALA A 232 114.38 86.81 -19.41
C ALA A 232 115.81 86.68 -18.85
N LEU A 233 116.06 85.71 -17.98
CA LEU A 233 117.41 85.39 -17.48
C LEU A 233 118.35 84.86 -18.57
N ALA A 234 117.83 84.09 -19.53
CA ALA A 234 118.58 83.61 -20.68
C ALA A 234 118.91 84.75 -21.65
N GLU A 235 117.98 85.69 -21.86
CA GLU A 235 118.21 86.91 -22.64
C GLU A 235 119.27 87.80 -22.00
N CYS A 236 119.19 88.08 -20.69
CA CYS A 236 120.23 88.82 -19.98
C CYS A 236 121.60 88.11 -20.02
N ARG A 237 121.64 86.77 -19.99
CA ARG A 237 122.89 86.00 -20.17
C ARG A 237 123.43 86.12 -21.59
N ARG A 238 122.56 86.21 -22.61
CA ARG A 238 122.95 86.42 -24.00
C ARG A 238 123.48 87.84 -24.23
N GLU A 239 122.90 88.83 -23.58
CA GLU A 239 123.39 90.21 -23.54
C GLU A 239 124.74 90.30 -22.80
N ALA A 240 124.93 89.57 -21.70
CA ALA A 240 126.20 89.48 -20.99
C ALA A 240 127.31 88.81 -21.83
N LEU A 241 126.98 87.76 -22.59
CA LEU A 241 127.92 87.12 -23.52
C LEU A 241 128.26 88.03 -24.72
N SER A 242 127.30 88.83 -25.20
CA SER A 242 127.55 89.89 -26.20
C SER A 242 128.51 90.95 -25.62
N ALA A 243 128.23 91.43 -24.41
CA ALA A 243 129.08 92.40 -23.71
C ALA A 243 130.49 91.84 -23.41
N ASP A 244 130.64 90.54 -23.14
CA ASP A 244 131.95 89.88 -22.97
C ASP A 244 132.73 89.74 -24.29
N THR A 245 132.04 89.52 -25.42
CA THR A 245 132.66 89.57 -26.76
C THR A 245 133.05 91.00 -27.16
N GLU A 246 132.28 92.00 -26.73
CA GLU A 246 132.63 93.41 -26.88
C GLU A 246 133.82 93.78 -25.98
N LEU A 247 133.85 93.37 -24.70
CA LEU A 247 134.95 93.57 -23.75
C LEU A 247 136.27 92.93 -24.19
N SER A 248 136.22 91.76 -24.83
CA SER A 248 137.42 91.08 -25.36
C SER A 248 137.95 91.73 -26.65
N ASN A 249 137.07 92.32 -27.47
CA ASN A 249 137.47 93.19 -28.58
C ASN A 249 138.01 94.54 -28.09
N TYR A 250 137.41 95.14 -27.06
CA TYR A 250 137.90 96.37 -26.42
C TYR A 250 139.26 96.18 -25.73
N LYS A 251 139.52 95.05 -25.07
CA LYS A 251 140.87 94.72 -24.52
C LYS A 251 141.95 94.56 -25.60
N ARG A 252 141.58 94.16 -26.83
CA ARG A 252 142.48 94.03 -27.98
C ARG A 252 142.68 95.35 -28.73
N LEU A 253 141.71 96.25 -28.66
CA LEU A 253 141.76 97.63 -29.15
C LEU A 253 142.52 98.56 -28.18
N ILE A 254 142.39 98.40 -26.86
CA ILE A 254 143.11 99.18 -25.83
C ILE A 254 144.63 99.05 -25.98
N ARG A 255 145.16 97.84 -26.27
CA ARG A 255 146.60 97.64 -26.54
C ARG A 255 147.09 98.25 -27.85
N LYS A 256 146.21 98.47 -28.83
CA LYS A 256 146.52 99.15 -30.09
C LYS A 256 146.31 100.67 -30.00
N GLU A 257 145.45 101.11 -29.09
CA GLU A 257 145.21 102.52 -28.78
C GLU A 257 146.25 103.10 -27.81
N GLU A 258 146.92 102.33 -26.96
CA GLU A 258 148.09 102.82 -26.19
C GLU A 258 149.29 103.14 -27.11
N GLU A 259 149.47 102.40 -28.19
CA GLU A 259 150.49 102.66 -29.23
C GLU A 259 150.07 103.75 -30.23
N ARG A 260 148.75 104.04 -30.34
CA ARG A 260 148.19 105.11 -31.21
C ARG A 260 147.89 106.41 -30.47
N HIS A 261 147.65 106.42 -29.17
CA HIS A 261 147.46 107.63 -28.35
C HIS A 261 148.78 108.42 -28.23
N GLY A 262 149.93 107.75 -28.31
CA GLY A 262 151.22 108.42 -28.52
C GLY A 262 151.33 109.16 -29.86
N ALA A 263 150.58 108.74 -30.89
CA ALA A 263 150.57 109.35 -32.23
C ALA A 263 149.38 110.31 -32.48
N LEU A 264 148.22 110.10 -31.83
CA LEU A 264 146.99 110.88 -31.99
C LEU A 264 146.90 112.12 -31.08
N THR A 265 147.73 112.24 -30.04
CA THR A 265 147.91 113.52 -29.31
C THR A 265 148.43 114.64 -30.23
N VAL A 266 149.05 114.28 -31.37
CA VAL A 266 149.49 115.23 -32.41
C VAL A 266 148.38 115.58 -33.43
N VAL A 267 147.30 114.80 -33.53
CA VAL A 267 146.23 114.97 -34.55
C VAL A 267 144.86 115.38 -33.97
N LEU A 268 144.60 115.12 -32.68
CA LEU A 268 143.35 115.50 -31.99
C LEU A 268 143.13 117.02 -31.90
N HIS A 269 144.17 117.85 -32.07
CA HIS A 269 144.02 119.30 -32.20
C HIS A 269 143.40 119.78 -33.54
N ARG A 270 143.15 118.89 -34.53
CA ARG A 270 142.77 119.30 -35.90
C ARG A 270 141.35 118.91 -36.36
N ALA A 271 140.64 118.00 -35.67
CA ALA A 271 139.37 117.41 -36.16
C ALA A 271 138.08 117.81 -35.40
N ASP A 272 138.17 118.49 -34.25
CA ASP A 272 136.99 118.97 -33.49
C ASP A 272 136.14 120.04 -34.21
N ALA A 273 136.52 120.46 -35.41
CA ALA A 273 135.85 121.53 -36.16
C ALA A 273 134.64 121.08 -37.03
N GLU A 274 134.44 119.78 -37.33
CA GLU A 274 133.53 119.39 -38.45
C GLU A 274 132.21 118.66 -38.08
N VAL A 275 131.98 118.20 -36.84
CA VAL A 275 130.84 117.32 -36.50
C VAL A 275 129.47 118.00 -36.24
N ALA A 276 129.38 119.33 -36.09
CA ALA A 276 128.14 119.98 -35.61
C ALA A 276 126.92 119.99 -36.58
N GLY A 277 127.04 119.63 -37.86
CA GLY A 277 126.04 119.97 -38.90
C GLY A 277 124.86 119.01 -39.15
N VAL A 278 124.97 117.71 -38.89
CA VAL A 278 124.13 116.71 -39.61
C VAL A 278 122.81 116.30 -38.91
N ARG A 279 122.58 116.62 -37.64
CA ARG A 279 121.49 116.02 -36.82
C ARG A 279 120.04 116.52 -37.03
N ARG A 280 119.71 117.42 -37.97
CA ARG A 280 118.43 118.17 -37.94
C ARG A 280 117.27 117.68 -38.85
N LEU A 281 117.46 116.73 -39.77
CA LEU A 281 116.53 116.52 -40.90
C LEU A 281 115.51 115.35 -40.80
N THR A 282 115.56 114.46 -39.80
CA THR A 282 114.92 113.13 -39.92
C THR A 282 113.53 112.94 -39.30
N ALA A 283 112.91 113.92 -38.63
CA ALA A 283 111.75 113.69 -37.74
C ALA A 283 110.33 113.81 -38.35
N GLN A 284 110.13 114.23 -39.60
CA GLN A 284 108.80 114.67 -40.10
C GLN A 284 107.90 113.62 -40.80
N CYS A 285 108.34 112.39 -41.05
CA CYS A 285 107.64 111.49 -42.00
C CYS A 285 106.60 110.49 -41.42
N GLN A 286 106.26 110.50 -40.14
CA GLN A 286 105.57 109.35 -39.48
C GLN A 286 104.03 109.42 -39.28
N GLU A 287 103.31 110.54 -39.43
CA GLU A 287 101.92 110.64 -38.90
C GLU A 287 100.75 110.28 -39.84
N GLN A 288 100.91 110.11 -41.16
CA GLN A 288 99.77 110.13 -42.08
C GLN A 288 99.06 108.77 -42.36
N GLN A 289 99.50 107.63 -41.81
CA GLN A 289 99.14 106.31 -42.36
C GLN A 289 97.99 105.53 -41.68
N GLU A 290 97.48 105.92 -40.51
CA GLU A 290 96.68 105.00 -39.67
C GLU A 290 95.14 105.09 -39.78
N ALA A 291 94.56 106.17 -40.30
CA ALA A 291 93.11 106.43 -40.13
C ALA A 291 92.13 105.64 -41.04
N LEU A 292 92.57 105.02 -42.15
CA LEU A 292 91.65 104.49 -43.18
C LEU A 292 91.29 103.00 -43.08
N ARG A 293 91.79 102.25 -42.07
CA ARG A 293 91.69 100.78 -42.05
C ARG A 293 90.49 100.19 -41.27
N THR A 294 89.72 100.95 -40.50
CA THR A 294 88.78 100.37 -39.52
C THR A 294 87.34 100.14 -40.02
N ASP A 295 86.86 100.86 -41.03
CA ASP A 295 85.40 100.92 -41.28
C ASP A 295 84.84 99.80 -42.17
N TYR A 296 85.68 99.03 -42.86
CA TYR A 296 85.25 98.01 -43.84
C TYR A 296 84.94 96.62 -43.21
N ALA A 297 85.32 96.39 -41.96
CA ALA A 297 85.34 95.04 -41.37
C ALA A 297 84.00 94.55 -40.75
N THR A 298 83.03 95.44 -40.50
CA THR A 298 81.86 95.11 -39.66
C THR A 298 80.64 94.59 -40.44
N TYR A 299 80.39 95.04 -41.68
CA TYR A 299 79.17 94.66 -42.43
C TYR A 299 79.22 93.27 -43.10
N ALA A 300 80.39 92.68 -43.30
CA ALA A 300 80.52 91.41 -44.03
C ALA A 300 80.18 90.15 -43.21
N ARG A 301 80.17 90.22 -41.87
CA ARG A 301 80.13 89.03 -41.00
C ARG A 301 78.73 88.52 -40.66
N THR A 302 77.69 89.36 -40.69
CA THR A 302 76.35 88.98 -40.20
C THR A 302 75.47 88.28 -41.24
N LEU A 303 75.75 88.43 -42.54
CA LEU A 303 74.96 87.80 -43.61
C LEU A 303 75.30 86.30 -43.82
N GLN A 304 76.51 85.88 -43.46
CA GLN A 304 77.01 84.51 -43.73
C GLN A 304 76.57 83.46 -42.71
N GLU A 305 76.08 83.87 -41.54
CA GLU A 305 75.69 82.95 -40.46
C GLU A 305 74.26 82.39 -40.60
N THR A 306 73.36 83.06 -41.34
CA THR A 306 71.94 82.64 -41.47
C THR A 306 71.71 81.60 -42.58
N GLU A 307 72.49 81.62 -43.66
CA GLU A 307 72.33 80.70 -44.80
C GLU A 307 72.79 79.25 -44.48
N VAL A 308 73.73 79.07 -43.55
CA VAL A 308 74.25 77.74 -43.17
C VAL A 308 73.28 76.94 -42.28
N ALA A 309 72.41 77.62 -41.53
CA ALA A 309 71.48 76.97 -40.62
C ALA A 309 70.33 76.22 -41.35
N LEU A 310 69.85 76.75 -42.48
CA LEU A 310 68.74 76.18 -43.26
C LEU A 310 69.12 74.85 -43.95
N ALA A 311 70.36 74.72 -44.41
CA ALA A 311 70.85 73.52 -45.11
C ALA A 311 70.98 72.27 -44.21
N ARG A 312 71.20 72.44 -42.90
CA ARG A 312 71.36 71.32 -41.96
C ARG A 312 70.04 70.61 -41.63
N ALA A 313 68.95 71.37 -41.50
CA ALA A 313 67.63 70.81 -41.18
C ALA A 313 67.05 69.93 -42.31
N VAL A 314 67.37 70.24 -43.57
CA VAL A 314 66.91 69.45 -44.73
C VAL A 314 67.56 68.06 -44.78
N ASN A 315 68.82 67.93 -44.37
CA ASN A 315 69.53 66.65 -44.35
C ASN A 315 69.04 65.70 -43.24
N GLU A 316 68.61 66.23 -42.10
CA GLU A 316 68.08 65.41 -40.99
C GLU A 316 66.71 64.77 -41.33
N ARG A 317 65.89 65.42 -42.17
CA ARG A 317 64.61 64.87 -42.63
C ARG A 317 64.79 63.64 -43.52
N GLY A 318 65.74 63.69 -44.46
CA GLY A 318 66.05 62.56 -45.36
C GLY A 318 66.59 61.32 -44.63
N ALA A 319 67.35 61.52 -43.55
CA ALA A 319 67.84 60.41 -42.72
C ALA A 319 66.69 59.63 -42.05
N ARG A 320 65.67 60.32 -41.53
CA ARG A 320 64.51 59.67 -40.87
C ARG A 320 63.58 58.93 -41.85
N GLU A 321 63.45 59.41 -43.08
CA GLU A 321 62.68 58.72 -44.13
C GLU A 321 63.35 57.38 -44.52
N SER A 322 64.69 57.31 -44.51
CA SER A 322 65.42 56.06 -44.77
C SER A 322 65.24 55.00 -43.67
N GLU A 323 65.20 55.40 -42.39
CA GLU A 323 64.98 54.50 -41.24
C GLU A 323 63.59 53.85 -41.29
N LEU A 324 62.56 54.57 -41.74
CA LEU A 324 61.20 54.07 -41.89
C LEU A 324 61.08 52.98 -42.97
N THR A 325 61.84 53.09 -44.07
CA THR A 325 61.86 52.05 -45.12
C THR A 325 62.50 50.74 -44.65
N VAL A 326 63.55 50.82 -43.81
CA VAL A 326 64.21 49.65 -43.22
C VAL A 326 63.26 48.90 -42.28
N LEU A 327 62.49 49.60 -41.45
CA LEU A 327 61.52 48.98 -40.54
C LEU A 327 60.37 48.28 -41.27
N ARG A 328 59.88 48.83 -42.38
CA ARG A 328 58.87 48.17 -43.24
C ARG A 328 59.39 46.86 -43.83
N SER A 329 60.65 46.83 -44.30
CA SER A 329 61.28 45.59 -44.81
C SER A 329 61.52 44.53 -43.73
N ARG A 330 61.64 44.91 -42.45
CA ARG A 330 61.77 43.95 -41.33
C ARG A 330 60.43 43.32 -40.99
N TRP A 331 59.35 44.10 -41.03
CA TRP A 331 58.00 43.62 -40.79
C TRP A 331 57.53 42.60 -41.84
N GLU A 332 57.82 42.84 -43.13
CA GLU A 332 57.50 41.91 -44.22
C GLU A 332 58.26 40.56 -44.09
N ARG A 333 59.50 40.58 -43.59
CA ARG A 333 60.29 39.35 -43.33
C ARG A 333 59.72 38.52 -42.17
N GLU A 334 59.30 39.17 -41.08
CA GLU A 334 58.65 38.50 -39.94
C GLU A 334 57.30 37.88 -40.36
N HIS A 335 56.54 38.56 -41.22
CA HIS A 335 55.27 38.04 -41.74
C HIS A 335 55.48 36.81 -42.63
N ALA A 336 56.48 36.83 -43.52
CA ALA A 336 56.84 35.67 -44.35
C ALA A 336 57.33 34.47 -43.53
N ALA A 337 58.08 34.70 -42.44
CA ALA A 337 58.52 33.65 -41.53
C ALA A 337 57.35 32.97 -40.78
N ARG A 338 56.29 33.74 -40.47
CA ARG A 338 55.10 33.22 -39.81
C ARG A 338 54.27 32.31 -40.74
N SER A 339 54.05 32.72 -41.99
CA SER A 339 53.36 31.87 -42.98
C SER A 339 54.12 30.58 -43.29
N ALA A 340 55.47 30.62 -43.37
CA ALA A 340 56.27 29.41 -43.57
C ALA A 340 56.15 28.39 -42.41
N LEU A 341 55.94 28.86 -41.17
CA LEU A 341 55.70 27.98 -40.02
C LEU A 341 54.30 27.35 -40.02
N GLU A 342 53.29 28.06 -40.54
CA GLU A 342 51.93 27.54 -40.69
C GLU A 342 51.86 26.44 -41.76
N ASP A 343 52.58 26.59 -42.88
CA ASP A 343 52.71 25.56 -43.92
C ASP A 343 53.46 24.31 -43.42
N ALA A 344 54.51 24.49 -42.60
CA ALA A 344 55.26 23.38 -42.00
C ALA A 344 54.41 22.55 -41.00
N ILE A 345 53.45 23.17 -40.31
CA ILE A 345 52.50 22.47 -39.42
C ILE A 345 51.49 21.64 -40.24
N MET A 346 51.06 22.15 -41.40
CA MET A 346 50.15 21.44 -42.31
C MET A 346 50.82 20.25 -43.00
N GLU A 347 52.12 20.33 -43.32
CA GLU A 347 52.92 19.19 -43.80
C GLU A 347 53.19 18.15 -42.69
N ALA A 348 53.46 18.59 -41.46
CA ALA A 348 53.63 17.68 -40.31
C ALA A 348 52.35 16.87 -39.98
N LEU A 349 51.16 17.45 -40.19
CA LEU A 349 49.87 16.74 -40.04
C LEU A 349 49.60 15.75 -41.20
N ARG A 350 50.08 16.05 -42.42
CA ARG A 350 49.98 15.15 -43.58
C ARG A 350 50.97 13.98 -43.50
N GLU A 351 52.14 14.16 -42.89
CA GLU A 351 53.10 13.08 -42.60
C GLU A 351 52.68 12.14 -41.46
N GLN A 352 51.77 12.57 -40.57
CA GLN A 352 51.23 11.71 -39.50
C GLN A 352 50.19 10.70 -40.01
N LEU A 353 49.57 10.93 -41.17
CA LEU A 353 48.58 10.03 -41.79
C LEU A 353 49.19 8.91 -42.65
N THR A 354 50.51 8.92 -42.92
CA THR A 354 51.18 7.93 -43.81
C THR A 354 52.22 7.04 -43.12
N ARG A 355 52.29 7.01 -41.77
CA ARG A 355 53.19 6.10 -41.00
C ARG A 355 52.51 4.82 -40.51
N ASP A 356 52.17 3.92 -41.43
CA ASP A 356 51.79 2.51 -41.18
C ASP A 356 52.96 1.58 -40.77
N LYS A 357 53.93 2.12 -39.99
CA LYS A 357 54.96 1.37 -39.26
C LYS A 357 54.79 1.45 -37.74
N ALA A 358 53.89 2.30 -37.24
CA ALA A 358 53.58 2.44 -35.82
C ALA A 358 52.79 1.24 -35.25
N ALA A 359 51.99 0.55 -36.07
CA ALA A 359 51.24 -0.65 -35.65
C ALA A 359 52.12 -1.90 -35.41
N LEU A 360 53.30 -1.98 -36.06
CA LEU A 360 54.27 -3.08 -35.86
C LEU A 360 55.27 -2.81 -34.72
N TYR A 361 55.59 -1.55 -34.44
CA TYR A 361 56.36 -1.17 -33.25
C TYR A 361 55.52 -1.21 -31.97
N SER A 362 54.23 -0.87 -32.01
CA SER A 362 53.34 -1.01 -30.85
C SER A 362 53.18 -2.46 -30.43
N LYS A 363 53.12 -3.41 -31.38
CA LYS A 363 53.08 -4.86 -31.07
C LYS A 363 54.38 -5.36 -30.43
N LYS A 364 55.56 -4.97 -30.95
CA LYS A 364 56.86 -5.25 -30.31
C LYS A 364 57.01 -4.57 -28.94
N LEU A 365 56.45 -3.37 -28.75
CA LEU A 365 56.44 -2.69 -27.47
C LEU A 365 55.51 -3.41 -26.48
N VAL A 366 54.35 -3.89 -26.92
CA VAL A 366 53.43 -4.69 -26.10
C VAL A 366 54.08 -6.00 -25.67
N ASP A 367 54.81 -6.69 -26.54
CA ASP A 367 55.52 -7.92 -26.18
C ASP A 367 56.71 -7.65 -25.23
N LYS A 368 57.45 -6.55 -25.42
CA LYS A 368 58.46 -6.08 -24.44
C LYS A 368 57.83 -5.66 -23.11
N MET A 369 56.67 -5.02 -23.12
CA MET A 369 55.94 -4.63 -21.91
C MET A 369 55.37 -5.87 -21.20
N ARG A 370 54.97 -6.92 -21.93
CA ARG A 370 54.56 -8.21 -21.35
C ARG A 370 55.74 -8.96 -20.74
N ALA A 371 56.90 -8.98 -21.39
CA ALA A 371 58.12 -9.56 -20.82
C ALA A 371 58.59 -8.79 -19.58
N ARG A 372 58.61 -7.45 -19.64
CA ARG A 372 58.95 -6.58 -18.52
C ARG A 372 57.93 -6.67 -17.38
N LYS A 373 56.65 -6.89 -17.69
CA LYS A 373 55.62 -7.16 -16.68
C LYS A 373 55.92 -8.48 -15.94
N LYS A 374 56.27 -9.55 -16.66
CA LYS A 374 56.66 -10.83 -16.03
C LYS A 374 57.95 -10.72 -15.21
N GLU A 375 58.94 -9.97 -15.68
CA GLU A 375 60.15 -9.67 -14.90
C GLU A 375 59.82 -8.85 -13.65
N LEU A 376 58.97 -7.83 -13.77
CA LEU A 376 58.51 -7.04 -12.61
C LEU A 376 57.64 -7.86 -11.66
N GLU A 377 56.84 -8.80 -12.13
CA GLU A 377 56.10 -9.74 -11.28
C GLU A 377 57.06 -10.67 -10.50
N LEU A 378 58.14 -11.13 -11.15
CA LEU A 378 59.20 -11.89 -10.47
C LEU A 378 60.00 -11.03 -9.47
N ASP A 379 60.28 -9.77 -9.81
CA ASP A 379 60.96 -8.83 -8.92
C ASP A 379 60.05 -8.41 -7.76
N VAL A 380 58.73 -8.31 -7.97
CA VAL A 380 57.75 -8.12 -6.89
C VAL A 380 57.73 -9.34 -5.98
N ALA A 381 57.71 -10.56 -6.51
CA ALA A 381 57.77 -11.77 -5.68
C ALA A 381 59.10 -11.91 -4.91
N ARG A 382 60.22 -11.41 -5.48
CA ARG A 382 61.52 -11.30 -4.79
C ARG A 382 61.49 -10.21 -3.72
N ALA A 383 60.95 -9.04 -4.03
CA ALA A 383 60.80 -7.93 -3.11
C ALA A 383 59.84 -8.29 -1.96
N GLU A 384 58.78 -9.05 -2.20
CA GLU A 384 57.88 -9.58 -1.16
C GLU A 384 58.60 -10.59 -0.25
N ASN A 385 59.44 -11.46 -0.82
CA ASN A 385 60.31 -12.34 -0.02
C ASN A 385 61.36 -11.57 0.79
N GLU A 386 61.97 -10.53 0.21
CA GLU A 386 62.90 -9.65 0.90
C GLU A 386 62.19 -8.81 1.97
N LEU A 387 60.95 -8.37 1.72
CA LEU A 387 60.11 -7.67 2.68
C LEU A 387 59.71 -8.60 3.83
N ALA A 388 59.41 -9.87 3.55
CA ALA A 388 59.16 -10.88 4.57
C ALA A 388 60.42 -11.16 5.41
N ARG A 389 61.59 -11.22 4.78
CA ARG A 389 62.89 -11.31 5.50
C ARG A 389 63.20 -10.06 6.31
N ALA A 390 62.91 -8.87 5.77
CA ALA A 390 63.08 -7.60 6.46
C ALA A 390 62.09 -7.44 7.61
N ALA A 391 60.83 -7.88 7.46
CA ALA A 391 59.85 -7.92 8.53
C ALA A 391 60.27 -8.89 9.65
N LEU A 392 60.86 -10.04 9.30
CA LEU A 392 61.45 -10.95 10.27
C LEU A 392 62.68 -10.34 10.97
N ALA A 393 63.51 -9.58 10.25
CA ALA A 393 64.63 -8.84 10.83
C ALA A 393 64.16 -7.66 11.71
N VAL A 394 63.08 -6.98 11.36
CA VAL A 394 62.46 -5.89 12.14
C VAL A 394 61.83 -6.44 13.41
N THR A 395 61.16 -7.60 13.35
CA THR A 395 60.62 -8.25 14.56
C THR A 395 61.73 -8.77 15.46
N GLN A 396 62.82 -9.32 14.91
CA GLN A 396 64.02 -9.67 15.68
C GLN A 396 64.74 -8.44 16.26
N ALA A 397 64.80 -7.34 15.52
CA ALA A 397 65.36 -6.07 15.99
C ALA A 397 64.48 -5.46 17.09
N GLY A 398 63.16 -5.48 16.95
CA GLY A 398 62.21 -5.03 17.96
C GLY A 398 62.26 -5.88 19.24
N ALA A 399 62.46 -7.20 19.12
CA ALA A 399 62.70 -8.06 20.28
C ALA A 399 64.03 -7.71 20.98
N ARG A 400 65.09 -7.41 20.22
CA ARG A 400 66.38 -6.93 20.77
C ARG A 400 66.27 -5.54 21.39
N GLU A 401 65.47 -4.66 20.80
CA GLU A 401 65.22 -3.30 21.27
C GLU A 401 64.39 -3.32 22.56
N ALA A 402 63.37 -4.17 22.66
CA ALA A 402 62.63 -4.40 23.89
C ALA A 402 63.53 -4.97 25.01
N SER A 403 64.45 -5.88 24.68
CA SER A 403 65.45 -6.36 25.63
C SER A 403 66.42 -5.25 26.07
N ARG A 404 66.87 -4.41 25.13
CA ARG A 404 67.75 -3.27 25.41
C ARG A 404 67.06 -2.16 26.21
N ALA A 405 65.77 -1.92 25.98
CA ALA A 405 64.97 -0.98 26.74
C ALA A 405 64.82 -1.43 28.20
N ARG A 406 64.68 -2.74 28.46
CA ARG A 406 64.69 -3.28 29.82
C ARG A 406 66.04 -3.09 30.51
N THR A 407 67.15 -3.29 29.79
CA THR A 407 68.49 -3.03 30.35
C THR A 407 68.79 -1.54 30.52
N LEU A 408 68.25 -0.68 29.64
CA LEU A 408 68.37 0.77 29.76
C LEU A 408 67.59 1.28 30.97
N ALA A 409 66.36 0.79 31.20
CA ALA A 409 65.59 1.15 32.39
C ALA A 409 66.28 0.72 33.69
N ALA A 410 66.94 -0.44 33.71
CA ALA A 410 67.74 -0.89 34.86
C ALA A 410 68.99 -0.01 35.07
N ALA A 411 69.67 0.39 34.00
CA ALA A 411 70.80 1.31 34.07
C ALA A 411 70.37 2.74 34.47
N GLU A 412 69.19 3.19 34.04
CA GLU A 412 68.61 4.49 34.40
C GLU A 412 68.29 4.57 35.90
N GLU A 413 67.74 3.50 36.48
CA GLU A 413 67.55 3.35 37.94
C GLU A 413 68.89 3.40 38.70
N GLU A 414 69.95 2.75 38.18
CA GLU A 414 71.30 2.84 38.76
C GLU A 414 71.91 4.23 38.64
N THR A 415 71.75 4.94 37.51
CA THR A 415 72.21 6.33 37.38
C THR A 415 71.44 7.28 38.29
N ARG A 416 70.12 7.09 38.48
CA ARG A 416 69.36 7.88 39.46
C ARG A 416 69.84 7.64 40.89
N ALA A 417 70.19 6.40 41.23
CA ALA A 417 70.79 6.09 42.53
C ALA A 417 72.17 6.75 42.71
N GLN A 418 73.00 6.81 41.65
CA GLN A 418 74.28 7.52 41.68
C GLN A 418 74.14 9.06 41.68
N GLU A 419 73.18 9.63 40.94
CA GLU A 419 72.86 11.06 40.94
C GLU A 419 72.39 11.51 42.33
N ALA A 420 71.64 10.67 43.05
CA ALA A 420 71.28 10.95 44.45
C ALA A 420 72.49 10.96 45.40
N LEU A 421 73.55 10.19 45.11
CA LEU A 421 74.81 10.24 45.85
C LEU A 421 75.65 11.47 45.45
N VAL A 422 75.65 11.86 44.17
CA VAL A 422 76.31 13.09 43.69
C VAL A 422 75.66 14.34 44.29
N ALA A 423 74.32 14.41 44.35
CA ALA A 423 73.62 15.53 44.99
C ALA A 423 73.98 15.67 46.48
N ARG A 424 74.21 14.55 47.19
CA ARG A 424 74.72 14.57 48.57
C ARG A 424 76.15 15.09 48.64
N ALA A 425 77.03 14.70 47.71
CA ALA A 425 78.40 15.22 47.64
C ALA A 425 78.46 16.71 47.24
N GLU A 426 77.58 17.18 46.35
CA GLU A 426 77.49 18.58 45.93
C GLU A 426 77.00 19.50 47.05
N THR A 427 76.04 19.05 47.87
CA THR A 427 75.60 19.81 49.05
C THR A 427 76.69 19.90 50.12
N GLU A 428 77.56 18.89 50.27
CA GLU A 428 78.75 18.97 51.11
C GLU A 428 79.84 19.89 50.51
N ALA A 429 80.02 19.88 49.19
CA ALA A 429 80.94 20.77 48.49
C ALA A 429 80.52 22.25 48.63
N ALA A 430 79.23 22.55 48.47
CA ALA A 430 78.68 23.89 48.66
C ALA A 430 78.92 24.44 50.09
N ARG A 431 78.83 23.58 51.12
CA ARG A 431 79.16 23.94 52.50
C ARG A 431 80.65 24.29 52.67
N ARG A 432 81.57 23.58 52.00
CA ARG A 432 83.01 23.89 52.02
C ARG A 432 83.34 25.18 51.26
N THR A 433 82.69 25.45 50.13
CA THR A 433 82.87 26.67 49.34
C THR A 433 82.41 27.93 50.10
N ALA A 434 81.31 27.84 50.86
CA ALA A 434 80.86 28.94 51.72
C ALA A 434 81.86 29.28 52.86
N LEU A 435 82.63 28.29 53.34
CA LEU A 435 83.67 28.50 54.35
C LEU A 435 84.91 29.20 53.76
N ILE A 436 85.24 28.92 52.49
CA ILE A 436 86.35 29.56 51.76
C ILE A 436 86.05 31.04 51.49
N ALA A 437 84.82 31.35 51.05
CA ALA A 437 84.40 32.73 50.81
C ALA A 437 84.52 33.63 52.06
N ARG A 438 84.25 33.09 53.27
CA ARG A 438 84.43 33.81 54.54
C ARG A 438 85.90 34.10 54.88
N LYS A 439 86.85 33.26 54.43
CA LYS A 439 88.29 33.49 54.65
C LYS A 439 88.90 34.45 53.62
N GLN A 440 88.39 34.47 52.38
CA GLN A 440 88.82 35.40 51.32
C GLN A 440 88.51 36.88 51.68
N ALA A 441 87.33 37.16 52.25
CA ALA A 441 86.93 38.52 52.64
C ALA A 441 87.82 39.17 53.73
N LEU A 442 88.56 38.36 54.49
CA LEU A 442 89.49 38.85 55.52
C LEU A 442 90.86 39.25 54.94
N VAL A 443 91.21 38.77 53.73
CA VAL A 443 92.46 39.07 53.02
C VAL A 443 92.35 40.42 52.29
N ASP A 444 91.19 40.71 51.70
CA ASP A 444 90.95 41.97 50.98
C ASP A 444 90.93 43.22 51.88
N LEU A 445 90.60 43.05 53.16
CA LEU A 445 90.66 44.12 54.17
C LEU A 445 92.11 44.51 54.52
N ASN A 446 93.06 43.58 54.43
CA ASN A 446 94.46 43.83 54.75
C ASN A 446 95.24 44.42 53.56
N ASN A 447 94.83 44.16 52.32
CA ASN A 447 95.43 44.76 51.11
C ASN A 447 95.10 46.26 50.96
N LYS A 448 93.92 46.72 51.42
CA LYS A 448 93.54 48.15 51.40
C LYS A 448 94.36 49.05 52.35
N LYS A 449 95.05 48.47 53.35
CA LYS A 449 95.95 49.22 54.26
C LYS A 449 97.35 49.45 53.69
N VAL A 450 97.74 48.72 52.62
CA VAL A 450 99.07 48.83 52.00
C VAL A 450 99.09 49.91 50.89
N GLU A 451 97.97 50.12 50.18
CA GLU A 451 97.87 51.15 49.14
C GLU A 451 97.85 52.59 49.68
N GLN A 452 97.48 52.79 50.96
CA GLN A 452 97.42 54.12 51.60
C GLN A 452 98.81 54.68 52.00
N LEU A 453 99.87 53.86 52.02
CA LEU A 453 101.23 54.29 52.39
C LEU A 453 102.13 54.63 51.18
N VAL A 454 101.68 54.39 49.95
CA VAL A 454 102.45 54.68 48.71
C VAL A 454 102.07 56.02 48.09
N ALA A 455 100.89 56.56 48.40
CA ALA A 455 100.45 57.88 47.92
C ALA A 455 101.01 59.08 48.72
N SER A 456 101.66 58.85 49.87
CA SER A 456 102.14 59.89 50.79
C SER A 456 103.60 60.33 50.61
N ALA A 457 104.27 59.98 49.51
CA ALA A 457 105.62 60.45 49.18
C ALA A 457 105.63 61.10 47.78
N GLY A 458 105.42 62.42 47.75
CA GLY A 458 105.29 63.21 46.51
C GLY A 458 106.60 63.55 45.78
N GLY A 459 106.46 64.02 44.55
CA GLY A 459 107.49 64.67 43.70
C GLY A 459 107.21 64.42 42.21
N VAL A 460 107.36 65.36 41.25
CA VAL A 460 107.87 66.73 41.18
C VAL A 460 107.19 67.43 39.98
N GLU A 461 107.16 68.77 40.01
CA GLU A 461 106.78 69.75 38.98
C GLU A 461 107.24 69.40 37.54
N LEU A 462 106.34 69.54 36.57
CA LEU A 462 106.55 69.18 35.17
C LEU A 462 106.96 70.37 34.30
N GLY A 463 107.96 70.17 33.44
CA GLY A 463 108.39 71.16 32.44
C GLY A 463 107.48 71.19 31.20
N PRO A 464 107.49 72.26 30.38
CA PRO A 464 106.59 72.46 29.24
C PRO A 464 106.64 71.36 28.16
N LEU A 465 107.75 70.62 28.03
CA LEU A 465 107.85 69.42 27.17
C LEU A 465 107.06 68.22 27.72
N GLU A 466 106.90 68.12 29.03
CA GLU A 466 106.11 67.07 29.67
C GLU A 466 104.62 67.38 29.62
N LEU A 467 104.21 68.66 29.55
CA LEU A 467 102.84 69.05 29.22
C LEU A 467 102.48 68.65 27.78
N HIS A 468 103.40 68.79 26.82
CA HIS A 468 103.17 68.35 25.44
C HIS A 468 103.15 66.82 25.30
N ILE A 469 104.01 66.10 26.04
CA ILE A 469 103.95 64.63 26.14
C ILE A 469 102.65 64.20 26.84
N LYS A 470 102.17 64.91 27.85
CA LYS A 470 100.86 64.63 28.50
C LYS A 470 99.71 64.89 27.54
N GLU A 471 99.75 65.93 26.73
CA GLU A 471 98.73 66.22 25.72
C GLU A 471 98.72 65.16 24.60
N LEU A 472 99.89 64.74 24.09
CA LEU A 472 99.99 63.64 23.13
C LEU A 472 99.59 62.29 23.73
N ARG A 473 99.91 62.04 25.01
CA ARG A 473 99.43 60.84 25.74
C ARG A 473 97.93 60.88 25.97
N ARG A 474 97.34 62.06 26.22
CA ARG A 474 95.88 62.26 26.32
C ARG A 474 95.21 61.98 24.98
N GLN A 475 95.73 62.52 23.88
CA GLN A 475 95.21 62.25 22.54
C GLN A 475 95.37 60.77 22.14
N LEU A 476 96.48 60.12 22.50
CA LEU A 476 96.65 58.68 22.32
C LEU A 476 95.69 57.86 23.19
N ALA A 477 95.42 58.29 24.43
CA ALA A 477 94.46 57.65 25.31
C ALA A 477 93.03 57.80 24.79
N GLU A 478 92.65 58.98 24.27
CA GLU A 478 91.37 59.22 23.62
C GLU A 478 91.21 58.40 22.35
N ARG A 479 92.24 58.31 21.50
CA ARG A 479 92.22 57.45 20.31
C ARG A 479 92.15 55.97 20.66
N ARG A 480 92.83 55.53 21.73
CA ARG A 480 92.71 54.16 22.24
C ARG A 480 91.32 53.88 22.81
N ALA A 481 90.73 54.81 23.55
CA ALA A 481 89.38 54.70 24.07
C ALA A 481 88.36 54.59 22.93
N GLN A 482 88.48 55.45 21.91
CA GLN A 482 87.68 55.36 20.68
C GLN A 482 87.86 54.02 19.97
N SER A 483 89.09 53.51 19.88
CA SER A 483 89.35 52.19 19.29
C SER A 483 88.71 51.05 20.10
N THR A 484 88.75 51.11 21.44
CA THR A 484 88.10 50.10 22.29
C THR A 484 86.58 50.19 22.22
N GLU A 485 86.03 51.39 22.08
CA GLU A 485 84.60 51.61 21.92
C GLU A 485 84.10 51.09 20.57
N LEU A 486 84.83 51.38 19.49
CA LEU A 486 84.56 50.81 18.16
C LEU A 486 84.69 49.27 18.16
N GLN A 487 85.66 48.71 18.88
CA GLN A 487 85.77 47.26 19.06
C GLN A 487 84.58 46.69 19.85
N ALA A 488 84.10 47.38 20.89
CA ALA A 488 82.93 46.97 21.66
C ALA A 488 81.64 47.09 20.85
N GLN A 489 81.52 48.10 19.98
CA GLN A 489 80.41 48.24 19.03
C GLN A 489 80.46 47.14 17.97
N TRP A 490 81.65 46.84 17.44
CA TRP A 490 81.85 45.74 16.48
C TRP A 490 81.52 44.37 17.09
N LEU A 491 81.95 44.07 18.31
CA LEU A 491 81.61 42.82 19.01
C LEU A 491 80.11 42.71 19.30
N ARG A 492 79.44 43.82 19.62
CA ARG A 492 77.98 43.85 19.78
C ARG A 492 77.27 43.55 18.46
N ALA A 493 77.65 44.24 17.38
CA ALA A 493 77.11 43.99 16.05
C ALA A 493 77.39 42.55 15.55
N GLN A 494 78.57 42.00 15.86
CA GLN A 494 78.91 40.61 15.56
C GLN A 494 78.06 39.63 16.39
N GLY A 495 77.82 39.91 17.66
CA GLY A 495 76.94 39.12 18.53
C GLY A 495 75.50 39.12 18.04
N GLU A 496 74.98 40.28 17.65
CA GLU A 496 73.66 40.44 17.04
C GLU A 496 73.57 39.67 15.71
N LEU A 497 74.57 39.80 14.83
CA LEU A 497 74.61 39.04 13.58
C LEU A 497 74.60 37.53 13.80
N VAL A 498 75.34 37.03 14.80
CA VAL A 498 75.35 35.60 15.15
C VAL A 498 73.99 35.18 15.70
N ARG A 499 73.33 36.02 16.50
CA ARG A 499 71.97 35.75 17.02
C ARG A 499 70.96 35.67 15.87
N GLU A 500 70.93 36.67 15.00
CA GLU A 500 70.06 36.70 13.81
C GLU A 500 70.35 35.52 12.87
N SER A 501 71.61 35.12 12.72
CA SER A 501 71.98 33.93 11.93
C SER A 501 71.43 32.64 12.53
N ARG A 502 71.49 32.50 13.86
CA ARG A 502 70.93 31.33 14.57
C ARG A 502 69.41 31.31 14.47
N GLU A 503 68.75 32.44 14.68
CA GLU A 503 67.30 32.58 14.53
C GLU A 503 66.86 32.26 13.08
N ARG A 504 67.61 32.72 12.07
CA ARG A 504 67.38 32.35 10.67
C ARG A 504 67.51 30.85 10.42
N GLU A 505 68.51 30.20 11.02
CA GLU A 505 68.69 28.74 10.90
C GLU A 505 67.57 27.96 11.60
N GLU A 506 67.11 28.40 12.76
CA GLU A 506 65.98 27.81 13.47
C GLU A 506 64.68 27.97 12.67
N LEU A 507 64.43 29.16 12.11
CA LEU A 507 63.31 29.41 11.20
C LEU A 507 63.41 28.54 9.94
N ALA A 508 64.60 28.34 9.37
CA ALA A 508 64.78 27.45 8.23
C ALA A 508 64.46 25.99 8.59
N ARG A 509 64.86 25.51 9.78
CA ARG A 509 64.53 24.16 10.28
C ARG A 509 63.03 23.99 10.50
N THR A 510 62.36 24.99 11.10
CA THR A 510 60.90 24.94 11.31
C THR A 510 60.14 24.97 9.98
N VAL A 511 60.55 25.78 9.01
CA VAL A 511 59.97 25.79 7.66
C VAL A 511 60.15 24.43 6.97
N ALA A 512 61.32 23.80 7.09
CA ALA A 512 61.55 22.46 6.54
C ALA A 512 60.63 21.41 7.19
N ALA A 513 60.47 21.44 8.52
CA ALA A 513 59.58 20.55 9.25
C ALA A 513 58.09 20.77 8.86
N LEU A 514 57.67 22.02 8.71
CA LEU A 514 56.31 22.35 8.26
C LEU A 514 56.05 21.89 6.82
N ARG A 515 57.03 22.02 5.92
CA ARG A 515 56.93 21.48 4.55
C ARG A 515 56.75 19.97 4.55
N GLN A 516 57.55 19.24 5.33
CA GLN A 516 57.40 17.79 5.48
C GLN A 516 56.01 17.42 6.01
N ARG A 517 55.52 18.14 7.03
CA ARG A 517 54.19 17.93 7.62
C ARG A 517 53.07 18.21 6.61
N LEU A 518 53.21 19.25 5.79
CA LEU A 518 52.28 19.55 4.71
C LEU A 518 52.25 18.43 3.65
N THR A 519 53.41 17.89 3.26
CA THR A 519 53.49 16.76 2.32
C THR A 519 52.78 15.53 2.87
N ILE A 520 52.98 15.19 4.15
CA ILE A 520 52.30 14.08 4.81
C ILE A 520 50.78 14.31 4.83
N LEU A 521 50.33 15.53 5.14
CA LEU A 521 48.90 15.87 5.16
C LEU A 521 48.28 15.79 3.75
N LEU A 522 48.98 16.23 2.71
CA LEU A 522 48.53 16.12 1.32
C LEU A 522 48.41 14.66 0.87
N GLN A 523 49.39 13.81 1.21
CA GLN A 523 49.31 12.38 0.93
C GLN A 523 48.15 11.71 1.68
N ARG A 524 47.94 12.08 2.96
CA ARG A 524 46.81 11.58 3.75
C ARG A 524 45.47 12.04 3.16
N LYS A 525 45.38 13.28 2.71
CA LYS A 525 44.20 13.82 2.00
C LYS A 525 43.91 13.01 0.74
N LEU A 526 44.90 12.80 -0.13
CA LEU A 526 44.74 12.01 -1.35
C LEU A 526 44.27 10.57 -1.07
N ARG A 527 44.80 9.93 -0.01
CA ARG A 527 44.37 8.58 0.38
C ARG A 527 42.90 8.58 0.83
N VAL A 528 42.51 9.52 1.68
CA VAL A 528 41.12 9.65 2.16
C VAL A 528 40.18 9.99 1.01
N GLU A 529 40.55 10.88 0.08
CA GLU A 529 39.77 11.17 -1.12
C GLU A 529 39.61 9.93 -2.02
N GLY A 530 40.67 9.13 -2.14
CA GLY A 530 40.62 7.83 -2.83
C GLY A 530 39.67 6.83 -2.17
N GLU A 531 39.74 6.70 -0.84
CA GLU A 531 38.83 5.86 -0.05
C GLU A 531 37.37 6.33 -0.20
N VAL A 532 37.11 7.64 -0.11
CA VAL A 532 35.76 8.21 -0.31
C VAL A 532 35.25 7.94 -1.71
N ALA A 533 36.07 8.13 -2.75
CA ALA A 533 35.67 7.84 -4.13
C ALA A 533 35.39 6.34 -4.35
N GLN A 534 36.11 5.45 -3.65
CA GLN A 534 35.84 4.01 -3.67
C GLN A 534 34.52 3.68 -2.97
N GLN A 535 34.26 4.27 -1.79
CA GLN A 535 32.99 4.09 -1.07
C GLN A 535 31.81 4.62 -1.88
N GLN A 536 31.93 5.78 -2.53
CA GLN A 536 30.90 6.32 -3.41
C GLN A 536 30.59 5.39 -4.60
N ARG A 537 31.61 4.74 -5.19
CA ARG A 537 31.39 3.70 -6.20
C ARG A 537 30.67 2.48 -5.63
N GLY A 538 31.09 2.04 -4.44
CA GLY A 538 30.41 0.97 -3.71
C GLY A 538 28.94 1.26 -3.45
N VAL A 539 28.61 2.47 -2.98
CA VAL A 539 27.22 2.92 -2.77
C VAL A 539 26.43 2.89 -4.07
N ARG A 540 26.96 3.46 -5.17
CA ARG A 540 26.29 3.43 -6.48
C ARG A 540 26.06 2.01 -6.99
N ASP A 541 27.00 1.10 -6.77
CA ASP A 541 26.84 -0.31 -7.16
C ASP A 541 25.81 -1.03 -6.27
N THR A 542 25.74 -0.71 -4.98
CA THR A 542 24.66 -1.20 -4.11
C THR A 542 23.30 -0.64 -4.51
N GLU A 543 23.19 0.64 -4.85
CA GLU A 543 21.96 1.27 -5.35
C GLU A 543 21.48 0.64 -6.65
N ARG A 544 22.40 0.32 -7.57
CA ARG A 544 22.07 -0.41 -8.80
C ARG A 544 21.58 -1.83 -8.49
N ARG A 545 22.21 -2.53 -7.55
CA ARG A 545 21.76 -3.86 -7.11
C ARG A 545 20.40 -3.81 -6.43
N THR A 546 20.16 -2.83 -5.55
CA THR A 546 18.85 -2.67 -4.91
C THR A 546 17.78 -2.32 -5.93
N ALA A 547 18.04 -1.42 -6.89
CA ALA A 547 17.11 -1.13 -7.98
C ALA A 547 16.79 -2.38 -8.83
N ALA A 548 17.80 -3.18 -9.17
CA ALA A 548 17.60 -4.44 -9.87
C ALA A 548 16.74 -5.44 -9.07
N LEU A 549 16.95 -5.52 -7.74
CA LEU A 549 16.12 -6.34 -6.86
C LEU A 549 14.68 -5.81 -6.78
N HIS A 550 14.47 -4.50 -6.71
CA HIS A 550 13.12 -3.91 -6.74
C HIS A 550 12.40 -4.23 -8.04
N HIS A 551 13.05 -4.07 -9.21
CA HIS A 551 12.48 -4.50 -10.49
C HIS A 551 12.16 -6.00 -10.52
N SER A 552 13.01 -6.84 -9.92
CA SER A 552 12.73 -8.28 -9.83
C SER A 552 11.52 -8.57 -8.93
N LEU A 553 11.37 -7.83 -7.82
CA LEU A 553 10.21 -7.94 -6.92
C LEU A 553 8.93 -7.46 -7.60
N GLU A 554 8.96 -6.32 -8.30
CA GLU A 554 7.82 -5.83 -9.10
C GLU A 554 7.42 -6.83 -10.18
N ARG A 555 8.40 -7.47 -10.84
CA ARG A 555 8.14 -8.55 -11.80
C ARG A 555 7.51 -9.77 -11.12
N LEU A 556 7.96 -10.15 -9.93
CA LEU A 556 7.36 -11.24 -9.17
C LEU A 556 5.95 -10.89 -8.69
N CYS A 557 5.72 -9.69 -8.19
CA CYS A 557 4.41 -9.21 -7.76
C CYS A 557 3.42 -9.21 -8.93
N SER A 558 3.81 -8.69 -10.10
CA SER A 558 2.95 -8.71 -11.30
C SER A 558 2.68 -10.13 -11.81
N LEU A 559 3.65 -11.05 -11.74
CA LEU A 559 3.41 -12.47 -12.03
C LEU A 559 2.44 -13.09 -11.00
N LEU A 560 2.58 -12.75 -9.72
CA LEU A 560 1.75 -13.25 -8.64
C LEU A 560 0.31 -12.72 -8.74
N GLU A 561 0.12 -11.48 -9.19
CA GLU A 561 -1.20 -10.91 -9.52
C GLU A 561 -1.82 -11.61 -10.72
N ARG A 562 -1.05 -11.92 -11.77
CA ARG A 562 -1.52 -12.70 -12.92
C ARG A 562 -1.91 -14.13 -12.52
N GLU A 563 -1.12 -14.78 -11.68
CA GLU A 563 -1.47 -16.11 -11.14
C GLU A 563 -2.71 -16.04 -10.25
N ARG A 564 -2.86 -14.99 -9.43
CA ARG A 564 -4.08 -14.77 -8.63
C ARG A 564 -5.31 -14.55 -9.50
N SER A 565 -5.21 -13.77 -10.58
CA SER A 565 -6.33 -13.53 -11.50
C SER A 565 -6.67 -14.77 -12.33
N MET A 566 -5.67 -15.54 -12.76
CA MET A 566 -5.90 -16.85 -13.39
C MET A 566 -6.56 -17.82 -12.42
N ARG A 567 -6.10 -17.89 -11.16
CA ARG A 567 -6.69 -18.73 -10.13
C ARG A 567 -8.13 -18.32 -9.80
N SER A 568 -8.42 -17.03 -9.67
CA SER A 568 -9.78 -16.55 -9.43
C SER A 568 -10.69 -16.83 -10.63
N GLY A 569 -10.19 -16.65 -11.86
CA GLY A 569 -10.89 -17.03 -13.08
C GLY A 569 -11.21 -18.52 -13.15
N LEU A 570 -10.25 -19.39 -12.81
CA LEU A 570 -10.47 -20.84 -12.73
C LEU A 570 -11.46 -21.22 -11.62
N GLN A 571 -11.41 -20.56 -10.47
CA GLN A 571 -12.37 -20.79 -9.37
C GLN A 571 -13.79 -20.35 -9.77
N ALA A 572 -13.94 -19.20 -10.43
CA ALA A 572 -15.21 -18.75 -10.96
C ALA A 572 -15.74 -19.71 -12.04
N GLY A 573 -14.88 -20.13 -12.97
CA GLY A 573 -15.21 -21.11 -13.99
C GLY A 573 -15.62 -22.46 -13.40
N ARG A 574 -14.90 -22.94 -12.37
CA ARG A 574 -15.28 -24.14 -11.62
C ARG A 574 -16.64 -24.00 -10.95
N ALA A 575 -16.92 -22.88 -10.29
CA ALA A 575 -18.21 -22.63 -9.64
C ALA A 575 -19.37 -22.58 -10.65
N LEU A 576 -19.14 -21.98 -11.83
CA LEU A 576 -20.11 -21.97 -12.93
C LEU A 576 -20.37 -23.40 -13.44
N LEU A 577 -19.32 -24.19 -13.71
CA LEU A 577 -19.45 -25.58 -14.14
C LEU A 577 -20.13 -26.45 -13.08
N GLU A 578 -19.79 -26.29 -11.80
CA GLU A 578 -20.49 -26.97 -10.70
C GLU A 578 -21.98 -26.59 -10.68
N GLY A 579 -22.30 -25.30 -10.88
CA GLY A 579 -23.67 -24.82 -10.99
C GLY A 579 -24.43 -25.40 -12.18
N GLU A 580 -23.80 -25.50 -13.35
CA GLU A 580 -24.37 -26.11 -14.55
C GLU A 580 -24.61 -27.61 -14.36
N VAL A 581 -23.65 -28.34 -13.79
CA VAL A 581 -23.78 -29.78 -13.49
C VAL A 581 -24.90 -30.03 -12.48
N VAL A 582 -24.98 -29.22 -11.40
CA VAL A 582 -26.08 -29.32 -10.43
C VAL A 582 -27.42 -28.97 -11.08
N GLY A 583 -27.45 -27.98 -11.97
CA GLY A 583 -28.63 -27.63 -12.76
C GLY A 583 -29.11 -28.81 -13.61
N ALA A 584 -28.22 -29.40 -14.40
CA ALA A 584 -28.49 -30.56 -15.23
C ALA A 584 -28.93 -31.78 -14.41
N LEU A 585 -28.30 -32.00 -13.24
CA LEU A 585 -28.70 -33.06 -12.31
C LEU A 585 -30.15 -32.85 -11.83
N ARG A 586 -30.50 -31.64 -11.40
CA ARG A 586 -31.86 -31.31 -10.95
C ARG A 586 -32.89 -31.43 -12.06
N GLU A 587 -32.53 -31.09 -13.30
CA GLU A 587 -33.40 -31.30 -14.46
C GLU A 587 -33.63 -32.79 -14.73
N ALA A 588 -32.56 -33.59 -14.72
CA ALA A 588 -32.66 -35.04 -14.86
C ALA A 588 -33.47 -35.69 -13.71
N GLU A 589 -33.31 -35.23 -12.48
CA GLU A 589 -34.10 -35.66 -11.33
C GLU A 589 -35.60 -35.33 -11.52
N ARG A 590 -35.92 -34.12 -11.98
CA ARG A 590 -37.32 -33.74 -12.29
C ARG A 590 -37.90 -34.61 -13.40
N ASP A 591 -37.13 -34.88 -14.45
CA ASP A 591 -37.59 -35.74 -15.54
C ASP A 591 -37.77 -37.19 -15.08
N ALA A 592 -36.90 -37.70 -14.19
CA ALA A 592 -37.07 -39.00 -13.56
C ALA A 592 -38.35 -39.07 -12.70
N VAL A 593 -38.64 -38.03 -11.92
CA VAL A 593 -39.89 -37.93 -11.15
C VAL A 593 -41.10 -37.92 -12.07
N ARG A 594 -41.10 -37.10 -13.13
CA ARG A 594 -42.18 -37.08 -14.14
C ARG A 594 -42.40 -38.43 -14.80
N LEU A 595 -41.31 -39.16 -15.11
CA LEU A 595 -41.40 -40.50 -15.67
C LEU A 595 -41.94 -41.50 -14.65
N ALA A 596 -41.59 -41.37 -13.36
CA ALA A 596 -42.13 -42.19 -12.29
C ALA A 596 -43.63 -41.95 -12.07
N GLU A 597 -44.07 -40.69 -12.10
CA GLU A 597 -45.50 -40.32 -12.04
C GLU A 597 -46.27 -40.93 -13.23
N ARG A 598 -45.77 -40.78 -14.46
CA ARG A 598 -46.37 -41.41 -15.64
C ARG A 598 -46.42 -42.94 -15.54
N LEU A 599 -45.38 -43.56 -14.99
CA LEU A 599 -45.37 -45.01 -14.73
C LEU A 599 -46.41 -45.42 -13.68
N GLN A 600 -46.64 -44.60 -12.66
CA GLN A 600 -47.68 -44.80 -11.66
C GLN A 600 -49.07 -44.70 -12.31
N GLU A 601 -49.32 -43.65 -13.09
CA GLU A 601 -50.57 -43.46 -13.84
C GLU A 601 -50.87 -44.66 -14.75
N LEU A 602 -49.88 -45.12 -15.52
CA LEU A 602 -50.02 -46.29 -16.38
C LEU A 602 -50.27 -47.59 -15.59
N ARG A 603 -49.70 -47.73 -14.39
CA ARG A 603 -49.97 -48.88 -13.51
C ARG A 603 -51.39 -48.84 -12.96
N ASP A 604 -51.86 -47.67 -12.56
CA ASP A 604 -53.22 -47.46 -12.08
C ASP A 604 -54.24 -47.73 -13.19
N ASP A 605 -53.99 -47.22 -14.40
CA ASP A 605 -54.82 -47.49 -15.57
C ASP A 605 -54.81 -48.96 -15.97
N LYS A 606 -53.64 -49.63 -15.92
CA LYS A 606 -53.56 -51.09 -16.08
C LYS A 606 -54.41 -51.81 -15.02
N GLY A 607 -54.35 -51.38 -13.76
CA GLY A 607 -55.15 -51.94 -12.68
C GLY A 607 -56.65 -51.76 -12.90
N ARG A 608 -57.08 -50.57 -13.34
CA ARG A 608 -58.47 -50.27 -13.71
C ARG A 608 -58.95 -51.10 -14.90
N LEU A 609 -58.11 -51.27 -15.93
CA LEU A 609 -58.44 -52.10 -17.08
C LEU A 609 -58.54 -53.58 -16.71
N LEU A 610 -57.65 -54.07 -15.83
CA LEU A 610 -57.74 -55.44 -15.31
C LEU A 610 -59.00 -55.67 -14.48
N SER A 611 -59.40 -54.74 -13.62
CA SER A 611 -60.64 -54.88 -12.86
C SER A 611 -61.88 -54.82 -13.77
N ALA A 612 -61.88 -53.93 -14.76
CA ALA A 612 -62.95 -53.88 -15.77
C ALA A 612 -63.02 -55.17 -16.60
N LEU A 613 -61.87 -55.75 -16.95
CA LEU A 613 -61.80 -57.03 -17.66
C LEU A 613 -62.33 -58.18 -16.80
N LEU A 614 -61.95 -58.27 -15.52
CA LEU A 614 -62.51 -59.27 -14.59
C LEU A 614 -64.02 -59.12 -14.44
N GLN A 615 -64.53 -57.89 -14.32
CA GLN A 615 -65.98 -57.63 -14.27
C GLN A 615 -66.68 -58.06 -15.56
N ALA A 616 -66.06 -57.82 -16.73
CA ALA A 616 -66.59 -58.28 -18.01
C ALA A 616 -66.60 -59.81 -18.09
N GLU A 617 -65.54 -60.49 -17.65
CA GLU A 617 -65.47 -61.96 -17.56
C GLU A 617 -66.56 -62.52 -16.63
N GLU A 618 -66.76 -61.93 -15.45
CA GLU A 618 -67.85 -62.30 -14.53
C GLU A 618 -69.22 -62.14 -15.20
N GLN A 619 -69.45 -61.05 -15.94
CA GLN A 619 -70.68 -60.84 -16.69
C GLN A 619 -70.87 -61.86 -17.81
N ILE A 620 -69.81 -62.19 -18.56
CA ILE A 620 -69.85 -63.23 -19.59
C ILE A 620 -70.23 -64.57 -18.98
N LEU A 621 -69.56 -64.99 -17.90
CA LEU A 621 -69.88 -66.25 -17.20
C LEU A 621 -71.33 -66.28 -16.67
N LEU A 622 -71.82 -65.14 -16.16
CA LEU A 622 -73.20 -65.02 -15.71
C LEU A 622 -74.19 -65.17 -16.87
N TRP A 623 -73.92 -64.55 -18.01
CA TRP A 623 -74.75 -64.69 -19.22
C TRP A 623 -74.68 -66.09 -19.82
N GLU A 624 -73.51 -66.73 -19.82
CA GLU A 624 -73.36 -68.14 -20.21
C GLU A 624 -74.21 -69.05 -19.33
N ARG A 625 -74.17 -68.88 -18.01
CA ARG A 625 -74.98 -69.66 -17.07
C ARG A 625 -76.48 -69.40 -17.25
N ARG A 626 -76.90 -68.15 -17.46
CA ARG A 626 -78.31 -67.83 -17.80
C ARG A 626 -78.74 -68.51 -19.09
N THR A 627 -77.87 -68.52 -20.10
CA THR A 627 -78.14 -69.15 -21.39
C THR A 627 -78.22 -70.67 -21.25
N GLN A 628 -77.35 -71.29 -20.44
CA GLN A 628 -77.42 -72.71 -20.10
C GLN A 628 -78.74 -73.05 -19.38
N LEU A 629 -79.13 -72.31 -18.35
CA LEU A 629 -80.41 -72.49 -17.66
C LEU A 629 -81.60 -72.32 -18.60
N ALA A 630 -81.56 -71.34 -19.51
CA ALA A 630 -82.62 -71.17 -20.51
C ALA A 630 -82.67 -72.35 -21.50
N LYS A 631 -81.52 -72.90 -21.91
CA LYS A 631 -81.44 -74.12 -22.74
C LYS A 631 -81.98 -75.34 -21.99
N GLU A 632 -81.63 -75.51 -20.72
CA GLU A 632 -82.13 -76.60 -19.86
C GLU A 632 -83.63 -76.48 -19.60
N MET A 633 -84.14 -75.28 -19.28
CA MET A 633 -85.57 -75.02 -19.12
C MET A 633 -86.33 -75.28 -20.42
N ARG A 634 -85.79 -74.85 -21.57
CA ARG A 634 -86.39 -75.15 -22.87
C ARG A 634 -86.39 -76.65 -23.15
N ALA A 635 -85.30 -77.35 -22.87
CA ALA A 635 -85.25 -78.81 -23.01
C ALA A 635 -86.22 -79.53 -22.06
N ALA A 636 -86.45 -79.01 -20.85
CA ALA A 636 -87.44 -79.56 -19.91
C ALA A 636 -88.89 -79.29 -20.34
N VAL A 637 -89.15 -78.17 -21.02
CA VAL A 637 -90.47 -77.82 -21.57
C VAL A 637 -90.75 -78.52 -22.91
N ASP A 638 -89.73 -78.68 -23.75
CA ASP A 638 -89.80 -79.42 -25.03
C ASP A 638 -89.65 -80.95 -24.83
N ALA A 639 -89.31 -81.41 -23.62
CA ALA A 639 -89.40 -82.83 -23.30
C ALA A 639 -90.87 -83.25 -23.36
N ASP A 640 -91.20 -84.12 -24.30
CA ASP A 640 -92.52 -84.73 -24.55
C ASP A 640 -93.11 -85.56 -23.39
N VAL A 641 -92.71 -85.27 -22.14
CA VAL A 641 -93.23 -85.83 -20.90
C VAL A 641 -94.54 -85.11 -20.57
N GLY A 642 -95.62 -85.49 -21.26
CA GLY A 642 -96.98 -84.97 -21.02
C GLY A 642 -97.91 -85.02 -22.24
N HIS A 643 -97.36 -85.18 -23.46
CA HIS A 643 -98.16 -85.32 -24.67
C HIS A 643 -98.97 -86.63 -24.73
N GLY A 644 -98.54 -87.68 -24.01
CA GLY A 644 -99.28 -88.95 -23.88
C GLY A 644 -100.55 -88.84 -23.03
N GLU A 645 -100.46 -88.15 -21.89
CA GLU A 645 -101.57 -87.98 -20.93
C GLU A 645 -102.64 -87.03 -21.49
N MET A 646 -102.25 -85.95 -22.18
CA MET A 646 -103.21 -85.07 -22.86
C MET A 646 -103.94 -85.74 -24.03
N LYS A 647 -103.32 -86.70 -24.74
CA LYS A 647 -104.00 -87.47 -25.80
C LYS A 647 -104.95 -88.51 -25.23
N ALA A 648 -104.61 -89.13 -24.09
CA ALA A 648 -105.48 -90.05 -23.35
C ALA A 648 -106.72 -89.34 -22.78
N MET A 649 -106.56 -88.16 -22.16
CA MET A 649 -107.70 -87.37 -21.66
C MET A 649 -108.65 -86.92 -22.77
N ARG A 650 -108.15 -86.55 -23.96
CA ARG A 650 -109.01 -86.19 -25.11
C ARG A 650 -109.83 -87.37 -25.64
N ALA A 651 -109.28 -88.58 -25.64
CA ALA A 651 -110.00 -89.79 -26.04
C ALA A 651 -111.09 -90.19 -25.01
N GLU A 652 -110.87 -89.91 -23.73
CA GLU A 652 -111.83 -90.21 -22.65
C GLU A 652 -113.00 -89.21 -22.62
N ILE A 653 -112.75 -87.93 -22.89
CA ILE A 653 -113.81 -86.91 -23.07
C ILE A 653 -114.74 -87.29 -24.23
N HIS A 654 -114.21 -87.81 -25.33
CA HIS A 654 -115.03 -88.26 -26.46
C HIS A 654 -115.87 -89.51 -26.13
N ARG A 655 -115.34 -90.46 -25.35
CA ARG A 655 -116.10 -91.63 -24.85
C ARG A 655 -117.23 -91.23 -23.89
N MET A 656 -117.02 -90.22 -23.07
CA MET A 656 -118.03 -89.69 -22.15
C MET A 656 -119.17 -88.95 -22.88
N GLN A 657 -118.88 -88.23 -23.97
CA GLN A 657 -119.90 -87.56 -24.79
C GLN A 657 -120.85 -88.57 -25.49
N VAL A 658 -120.35 -89.76 -25.87
CA VAL A 658 -121.17 -90.83 -26.45
C VAL A 658 -122.04 -91.53 -25.39
N ARG A 659 -121.58 -91.66 -24.14
CA ARG A 659 -122.41 -92.18 -23.03
C ARG A 659 -123.54 -91.23 -22.64
N TYR A 660 -123.31 -89.92 -22.69
CA TYR A 660 -124.34 -88.92 -22.36
C TYR A 660 -125.54 -88.95 -23.32
N THR A 661 -125.30 -89.18 -24.62
CA THR A 661 -126.37 -89.26 -25.64
C THR A 661 -127.20 -90.55 -25.58
N GLN A 662 -126.67 -91.62 -24.97
CA GLN A 662 -127.41 -92.87 -24.73
C GLN A 662 -128.30 -92.80 -23.49
N LEU A 663 -127.89 -92.06 -22.45
CA LEU A 663 -128.65 -91.82 -21.21
C LEU A 663 -129.92 -90.97 -21.45
N LEU A 664 -129.86 -89.97 -22.33
CA LEU A 664 -131.02 -89.14 -22.68
C LEU A 664 -132.19 -89.93 -23.31
N LYS A 665 -131.91 -91.01 -24.06
CA LYS A 665 -132.94 -91.86 -24.69
C LYS A 665 -133.60 -92.86 -23.74
N GLN A 666 -133.03 -93.12 -22.57
CA GLN A 666 -133.59 -94.01 -21.54
C GLN A 666 -134.45 -93.26 -20.51
N GLN A 667 -134.23 -91.94 -20.34
CA GLN A 667 -134.94 -91.10 -19.38
C GLN A 667 -136.39 -90.77 -19.79
N GLU A 668 -136.71 -90.72 -21.09
CA GLU A 668 -138.08 -90.47 -21.60
C GLU A 668 -139.03 -91.69 -21.53
N ARG A 669 -138.51 -92.89 -21.25
CA ARG A 669 -139.33 -94.12 -21.09
C ARG A 669 -139.77 -94.36 -19.64
N LEU A 670 -138.99 -93.92 -18.64
CA LEU A 670 -139.29 -94.06 -17.20
C LEU A 670 -140.29 -93.02 -16.67
N MET A 671 -140.38 -91.84 -17.30
CA MET A 671 -141.33 -90.78 -16.93
C MET A 671 -142.80 -91.16 -17.19
N ARG A 672 -143.08 -92.08 -18.13
CA ARG A 672 -144.46 -92.52 -18.46
C ARG A 672 -145.05 -93.60 -17.54
N ASP A 673 -144.22 -94.33 -16.79
CA ASP A 673 -144.68 -95.44 -15.94
C ASP A 673 -144.86 -95.07 -14.45
N MET A 674 -144.31 -93.92 -14.00
CA MET A 674 -144.30 -93.51 -12.59
C MET A 674 -145.50 -92.64 -12.17
N GLU A 675 -146.24 -92.08 -13.13
CA GLU A 675 -147.41 -91.21 -12.90
C GLU A 675 -148.65 -91.97 -12.38
N ALA A 676 -148.66 -93.32 -12.43
CA ALA A 676 -149.84 -94.14 -12.10
C ALA A 676 -149.98 -94.59 -10.61
N SER A 677 -148.94 -94.52 -9.77
CA SER A 677 -148.95 -95.13 -8.43
C SER A 677 -149.10 -94.15 -7.24
N VAL A 678 -149.10 -92.84 -7.48
CA VAL A 678 -149.08 -91.80 -6.44
C VAL A 678 -150.49 -91.44 -5.92
N SER A 679 -151.57 -91.89 -6.56
CA SER A 679 -152.94 -91.45 -6.25
C SER A 679 -153.68 -92.22 -5.13
N ARG A 680 -153.08 -93.17 -4.38
CA ARG A 680 -153.85 -94.09 -3.49
C ARG A 680 -153.38 -94.32 -2.04
N ARG A 681 -152.40 -93.61 -1.48
CA ARG A 681 -152.01 -93.82 -0.06
C ARG A 681 -151.76 -92.58 0.81
N ASP A 682 -152.06 -91.39 0.30
CA ASP A 682 -151.96 -90.11 1.03
C ASP A 682 -153.20 -89.76 1.89
N THR A 683 -154.23 -90.61 1.97
CA THR A 683 -155.52 -90.23 2.56
C THR A 683 -155.91 -90.88 3.90
N ILE A 684 -155.01 -91.54 4.65
CA ILE A 684 -155.43 -92.24 5.91
C ILE A 684 -154.66 -91.91 7.21
N THR A 685 -153.50 -91.24 7.21
CA THR A 685 -152.74 -91.08 8.47
C THR A 685 -152.30 -89.66 8.81
N THR A 686 -153.13 -88.67 8.46
CA THR A 686 -153.16 -87.31 9.06
C THR A 686 -154.43 -87.11 9.92
N ARG A 687 -154.85 -88.16 10.65
CA ARG A 687 -155.92 -88.07 11.67
C ARG A 687 -155.55 -88.57 13.07
N ALA A 688 -154.28 -88.84 13.34
CA ALA A 688 -153.79 -89.13 14.69
C ALA A 688 -152.97 -87.94 15.26
N GLN A 689 -153.43 -86.71 14.99
CA GLN A 689 -153.20 -85.62 15.91
C GLN A 689 -154.16 -85.77 17.10
N VAL A 690 -153.69 -85.34 18.27
CA VAL A 690 -154.46 -84.87 19.43
C VAL A 690 -154.97 -85.92 20.42
N ALA A 691 -154.05 -86.42 21.24
CA ALA A 691 -154.23 -86.54 22.69
C ALA A 691 -152.83 -86.30 23.30
N GLY A 692 -152.58 -85.13 23.89
CA GLY A 692 -152.84 -84.88 25.32
C GLY A 692 -151.51 -85.02 26.08
N ALA A 693 -150.70 -83.97 26.18
CA ALA A 693 -150.77 -82.99 27.26
C ALA A 693 -150.48 -83.61 28.65
N HIS A 694 -149.34 -83.28 29.27
CA HIS A 694 -149.27 -82.50 30.53
C HIS A 694 -147.84 -82.36 31.10
N GLY A 695 -147.52 -81.14 31.54
CA GLY A 695 -146.59 -80.79 32.63
C GLY A 695 -145.12 -80.61 32.27
N ASP A 696 -144.37 -79.61 32.75
CA ASP A 696 -144.63 -78.34 33.45
C ASP A 696 -143.24 -77.65 33.52
N ARG A 697 -143.13 -76.36 33.17
CA ARG A 697 -142.74 -75.21 34.04
C ARG A 697 -141.40 -75.30 34.79
N SER A 698 -140.44 -74.44 34.43
CA SER A 698 -140.01 -73.17 35.09
C SER A 698 -138.82 -73.40 36.04
N SER A 699 -137.77 -72.58 36.18
CA SER A 699 -137.52 -71.11 36.19
C SER A 699 -136.20 -70.77 35.44
N SER A 700 -135.98 -69.67 34.71
CA SER A 700 -136.17 -68.22 34.89
C SER A 700 -135.08 -67.48 35.70
N ALA A 701 -134.36 -66.59 34.98
CA ALA A 701 -133.74 -65.31 35.39
C ALA A 701 -132.57 -65.33 36.40
N THR A 702 -131.46 -64.61 36.20
CA THR A 702 -131.41 -63.14 36.05
C THR A 702 -130.20 -62.62 35.26
N ALA A 703 -130.45 -61.51 34.56
CA ALA A 703 -129.47 -60.63 33.94
C ALA A 703 -129.10 -59.47 34.90
N ALA A 704 -127.98 -58.81 34.58
CA ALA A 704 -127.54 -57.47 35.03
C ALA A 704 -126.80 -57.35 36.39
N ALA A 705 -125.46 -57.37 36.32
CA ALA A 705 -124.55 -56.44 37.02
C ALA A 705 -123.09 -56.68 36.57
N THR A 706 -122.31 -55.59 36.46
CA THR A 706 -120.83 -55.50 36.28
C THR A 706 -120.26 -55.06 34.91
N THR A 707 -120.96 -54.21 34.17
CA THR A 707 -120.39 -53.34 33.11
C THR A 707 -119.73 -52.06 33.68
N ALA A 708 -118.74 -52.21 34.56
CA ALA A 708 -117.91 -51.09 35.06
C ALA A 708 -116.41 -51.43 35.15
N VAL A 709 -116.06 -52.68 35.43
CA VAL A 709 -114.66 -53.11 35.66
C VAL A 709 -113.89 -53.34 34.36
N ALA A 710 -114.57 -53.66 33.25
CA ALA A 710 -113.94 -53.87 31.95
C ALA A 710 -113.49 -52.56 31.27
N LEU A 711 -114.25 -51.46 31.42
CA LEU A 711 -113.90 -50.15 30.85
C LEU A 711 -112.81 -49.42 31.66
N GLN A 712 -112.69 -49.70 32.97
CA GLN A 712 -111.67 -49.09 33.83
C GLN A 712 -110.27 -49.67 33.58
N ARG A 713 -110.19 -50.95 33.18
CA ARG A 713 -108.92 -51.61 32.79
C ARG A 713 -108.41 -51.17 31.41
N VAL A 714 -109.31 -50.90 30.46
CA VAL A 714 -108.93 -50.39 29.13
C VAL A 714 -108.47 -48.92 29.18
N LEU A 715 -109.09 -48.08 30.02
CA LEU A 715 -108.64 -46.70 30.25
C LEU A 715 -107.33 -46.60 31.04
N GLN A 716 -107.02 -47.54 31.94
CA GLN A 716 -105.71 -47.62 32.60
C GLN A 716 -104.60 -48.08 31.64
N ALA A 717 -104.87 -49.07 30.78
CA ALA A 717 -103.93 -49.53 29.75
C ALA A 717 -103.61 -48.45 28.71
N LEU A 718 -104.59 -47.63 28.32
CA LEU A 718 -104.36 -46.50 27.42
C LEU A 718 -103.64 -45.33 28.10
N ARG A 719 -103.81 -45.11 29.41
CA ARG A 719 -103.06 -44.10 30.18
C ARG A 719 -101.60 -44.50 30.44
N THR A 720 -101.31 -45.78 30.63
CA THR A 720 -99.92 -46.27 30.70
C THR A 720 -99.27 -46.26 29.31
N GLY A 721 -100.00 -46.63 28.26
CA GLY A 721 -99.51 -46.54 26.88
C GLY A 721 -99.20 -45.10 26.42
N ILE A 722 -100.02 -44.11 26.81
CA ILE A 722 -99.75 -42.69 26.52
C ILE A 722 -98.54 -42.18 27.32
N LYS A 723 -98.34 -42.62 28.57
CA LYS A 723 -97.14 -42.27 29.36
C LYS A 723 -95.87 -42.90 28.79
N ASP A 724 -95.94 -44.15 28.30
CA ASP A 724 -94.81 -44.84 27.67
C ASP A 724 -94.46 -44.23 26.30
N VAL A 725 -95.44 -43.71 25.57
CA VAL A 725 -95.18 -42.94 24.34
C VAL A 725 -94.63 -41.55 24.66
N GLN A 726 -95.08 -40.89 25.74
CA GLN A 726 -94.53 -39.60 26.18
C GLN A 726 -93.08 -39.72 26.70
N THR A 727 -92.72 -40.80 27.40
CA THR A 727 -91.34 -41.04 27.82
C THR A 727 -90.43 -41.40 26.64
N ARG A 728 -90.94 -42.13 25.63
CA ARG A 728 -90.21 -42.38 24.38
C ARG A 728 -90.03 -41.11 23.54
N VAL A 729 -91.05 -40.25 23.44
CA VAL A 729 -90.93 -38.96 22.76
C VAL A 729 -89.93 -38.06 23.48
N ALA A 730 -89.94 -38.01 24.82
CA ALA A 730 -88.94 -37.27 25.59
C ALA A 730 -87.51 -37.84 25.45
N GLN A 731 -87.37 -39.16 25.29
CA GLN A 731 -86.08 -39.80 24.98
C GLN A 731 -85.60 -39.46 23.57
N SER A 732 -86.50 -39.52 22.57
CA SER A 732 -86.19 -39.10 21.19
C SER A 732 -85.89 -37.60 21.09
N ASP A 733 -86.57 -36.74 21.86
CA ASP A 733 -86.29 -35.31 21.94
C ASP A 733 -84.92 -35.03 22.58
N GLY A 734 -84.50 -35.86 23.55
CA GLY A 734 -83.14 -35.84 24.12
C GLY A 734 -82.07 -36.23 23.09
N GLU A 735 -82.28 -37.32 22.35
CA GLU A 735 -81.38 -37.75 21.28
C GLU A 735 -81.29 -36.69 20.16
N ILE A 736 -82.41 -36.02 19.82
CA ILE A 736 -82.43 -34.92 18.85
C ILE A 736 -81.68 -33.69 19.39
N ALA A 737 -81.75 -33.39 20.69
CA ALA A 737 -80.99 -32.31 21.31
C ALA A 737 -79.48 -32.59 21.29
N GLU A 738 -79.06 -33.80 21.64
CA GLU A 738 -77.66 -34.23 21.58
C GLU A 738 -77.12 -34.19 20.14
N LEU A 739 -77.91 -34.63 19.15
CA LEU A 739 -77.54 -34.54 17.73
C LEU A 739 -77.47 -33.09 17.24
N ARG A 740 -78.33 -32.19 17.74
CA ARG A 740 -78.26 -30.76 17.40
C ARG A 740 -77.02 -30.10 18.00
N GLU A 741 -76.68 -30.40 19.24
CA GLU A 741 -75.45 -29.91 19.87
C GLU A 741 -74.20 -30.45 19.16
N ALA A 742 -74.21 -31.71 18.75
CA ALA A 742 -73.14 -32.28 17.93
C ALA A 742 -73.03 -31.62 16.54
N CYS A 743 -74.15 -31.28 15.90
CA CYS A 743 -74.16 -30.52 14.64
C CYS A 743 -73.59 -29.12 14.81
N VAL A 744 -73.97 -28.39 15.87
CA VAL A 744 -73.43 -27.05 16.16
C VAL A 744 -71.93 -27.12 16.44
N ALA A 745 -71.46 -28.08 17.24
CA ALA A 745 -70.03 -28.28 17.49
C ALA A 745 -69.25 -28.60 16.20
N LEU A 746 -69.82 -29.43 15.32
CA LEU A 746 -69.23 -29.73 14.01
C LEU A 746 -69.22 -28.51 13.07
N GLU A 747 -70.25 -27.67 13.10
CA GLU A 747 -70.32 -26.41 12.34
C GLU A 747 -69.28 -25.40 12.84
N GLU A 748 -69.08 -25.29 14.15
CA GLU A 748 -68.02 -24.47 14.75
C GLU A 748 -66.62 -24.98 14.35
N GLU A 749 -66.39 -26.29 14.42
CA GLU A 749 -65.15 -26.91 13.93
C GLU A 749 -64.93 -26.65 12.43
N LEU A 750 -65.95 -26.83 11.59
CA LEU A 750 -65.89 -26.56 10.15
C LEU A 750 -65.61 -25.07 9.87
N SER A 751 -66.23 -24.16 10.61
CA SER A 751 -65.99 -22.72 10.47
C SER A 751 -64.54 -22.35 10.84
N SER A 752 -64.00 -22.96 11.90
CA SER A 752 -62.61 -22.74 12.33
C SER A 752 -61.61 -23.29 11.31
N ARG A 753 -61.88 -24.46 10.73
CA ARG A 753 -61.05 -25.05 9.66
C ARG A 753 -61.15 -24.25 8.36
N ARG A 754 -62.33 -23.73 8.01
CA ARG A 754 -62.52 -22.82 6.87
C ARG A 754 -61.74 -21.53 7.03
N ARG A 755 -61.74 -20.91 8.22
CA ARG A 755 -60.92 -19.71 8.50
C ARG A 755 -59.42 -19.98 8.34
N ARG A 756 -58.92 -21.09 8.90
CA ARG A 756 -57.53 -21.51 8.73
C ARG A 756 -57.16 -21.75 7.26
N LEU A 757 -58.05 -22.34 6.47
CA LEU A 757 -57.84 -22.54 5.04
C LEU A 757 -57.79 -21.20 4.26
N VAL A 758 -58.61 -20.22 4.63
CA VAL A 758 -58.57 -18.88 4.02
C VAL A 758 -57.27 -18.16 4.38
N GLU A 759 -56.82 -18.23 5.64
CA GLU A 759 -55.54 -17.66 6.08
C GLU A 759 -54.35 -18.31 5.36
N GLN A 760 -54.35 -19.64 5.22
CA GLN A 760 -53.31 -20.37 4.49
C GLN A 760 -53.32 -20.05 2.99
N ARG A 761 -54.50 -19.87 2.38
CA ARG A 761 -54.61 -19.44 0.97
C ARG A 761 -54.08 -18.03 0.78
N GLY A 762 -54.40 -17.09 1.66
CA GLY A 762 -53.85 -15.73 1.61
C GLY A 762 -52.33 -15.70 1.76
N ALA A 763 -51.76 -16.54 2.64
CA ALA A 763 -50.31 -16.68 2.77
C ALA A 763 -49.67 -17.31 1.51
N LEU A 764 -50.33 -18.27 0.87
CA LEU A 764 -49.86 -18.84 -0.41
C LEU A 764 -49.91 -17.80 -1.53
N GLU A 765 -50.98 -17.02 -1.64
CA GLU A 765 -51.12 -15.94 -2.63
C GLU A 765 -50.00 -14.88 -2.46
N GLN A 766 -49.69 -14.48 -1.21
CA GLN A 766 -48.58 -13.56 -0.93
C GLN A 766 -47.22 -14.13 -1.35
N LEU A 767 -46.96 -15.41 -1.06
CA LEU A 767 -45.71 -16.06 -1.47
C LEU A 767 -45.62 -16.24 -2.99
N GLU A 768 -46.75 -16.46 -3.67
CA GLU A 768 -46.83 -16.52 -5.13
C GLU A 768 -46.56 -15.15 -5.77
N GLU A 769 -47.07 -14.06 -5.19
CA GLU A 769 -46.77 -12.68 -5.61
C GLU A 769 -45.28 -12.35 -5.42
N GLU A 770 -44.70 -12.67 -4.27
CA GLU A 770 -43.25 -12.48 -4.01
C GLU A 770 -42.38 -13.29 -4.99
N ALA A 771 -42.78 -14.53 -5.28
CA ALA A 771 -42.10 -15.38 -6.26
C ALA A 771 -42.20 -14.80 -7.68
N HIS A 772 -43.35 -14.22 -8.05
CA HIS A 772 -43.55 -13.55 -9.33
C HIS A 772 -42.65 -12.32 -9.45
N ASP A 773 -42.61 -11.45 -8.44
CA ASP A 773 -41.77 -10.25 -8.42
C ASP A 773 -40.27 -10.58 -8.49
N LEU A 774 -39.83 -11.62 -7.77
CA LEU A 774 -38.45 -12.10 -7.85
C LEU A 774 -38.12 -12.68 -9.24
N ALA A 775 -39.07 -13.37 -9.88
CA ALA A 775 -38.90 -13.86 -11.25
C ALA A 775 -38.83 -12.72 -12.27
N GLU A 776 -39.63 -11.65 -12.11
CA GLU A 776 -39.56 -10.44 -12.94
C GLU A 776 -38.18 -9.76 -12.81
N ARG A 777 -37.70 -9.54 -11.57
CA ARG A 777 -36.37 -8.96 -11.31
C ARG A 777 -35.24 -9.81 -11.88
N LYS A 778 -35.30 -11.13 -11.74
CA LYS A 778 -34.31 -12.06 -12.32
C LYS A 778 -34.28 -11.96 -13.85
N ARG A 779 -35.44 -11.87 -14.51
CA ARG A 779 -35.53 -11.70 -15.97
C ARG A 779 -34.96 -10.36 -16.43
N LYS A 780 -35.27 -9.26 -15.72
CA LYS A 780 -34.70 -7.92 -15.99
C LYS A 780 -33.18 -7.93 -15.89
N ASN A 781 -32.63 -8.46 -14.78
CA ASN A 781 -31.18 -8.55 -14.59
C ASN A 781 -30.49 -9.39 -15.67
N LEU A 782 -31.13 -10.48 -16.13
CA LEU A 782 -30.60 -11.31 -17.21
C LEU A 782 -30.59 -10.55 -18.55
N GLN A 783 -31.66 -9.83 -18.88
CA GLN A 783 -31.72 -9.01 -20.10
C GLN A 783 -30.64 -7.92 -20.10
N ASP A 784 -30.41 -7.27 -18.95
CA ASP A 784 -29.37 -6.25 -18.80
C ASP A 784 -27.96 -6.83 -18.91
N LEU A 785 -27.71 -8.00 -18.30
CA LEU A 785 -26.45 -8.69 -18.44
C LEU A 785 -26.16 -9.06 -19.90
N VAL A 786 -27.15 -9.58 -20.63
CA VAL A 786 -27.01 -9.91 -22.06
C VAL A 786 -26.78 -8.66 -22.89
N ALA A 787 -27.46 -7.55 -22.60
CA ALA A 787 -27.23 -6.26 -23.27
C ALA A 787 -25.81 -5.73 -23.03
N LEU A 788 -25.30 -5.83 -21.80
CA LEU A 788 -23.92 -5.42 -21.47
C LEU A 788 -22.88 -6.34 -22.10
N GLN A 789 -23.12 -7.66 -22.10
CA GLN A 789 -22.23 -8.64 -22.75
C GLN A 789 -22.18 -8.44 -24.27
N THR A 790 -23.32 -8.17 -24.91
CA THR A 790 -23.36 -7.87 -26.35
C THR A 790 -22.68 -6.55 -26.68
N ARG A 791 -22.90 -5.49 -25.87
CA ARG A 791 -22.14 -4.23 -25.97
C ARG A 791 -20.64 -4.45 -25.81
N GLY A 792 -20.22 -5.25 -24.84
CA GLY A 792 -18.82 -5.64 -24.62
C GLY A 792 -18.21 -6.34 -25.84
N LYS A 793 -18.91 -7.35 -26.40
CA LYS A 793 -18.49 -8.05 -27.63
C LYS A 793 -18.37 -7.08 -28.83
N HIS A 794 -19.28 -6.12 -28.95
CA HIS A 794 -19.22 -5.11 -30.01
C HIS A 794 -18.01 -4.16 -29.83
N LEU A 795 -17.73 -3.72 -28.61
CA LEU A 795 -16.55 -2.91 -28.29
C LEU A 795 -15.23 -3.67 -28.51
N GLU A 796 -15.18 -4.96 -28.16
CA GLU A 796 -14.03 -5.84 -28.43
C GLU A 796 -13.83 -6.07 -29.94
N ALA A 797 -14.92 -6.26 -30.69
CA ALA A 797 -14.87 -6.36 -32.14
C ALA A 797 -14.41 -5.04 -32.79
N ALA A 798 -14.80 -3.89 -32.23
CA ALA A 798 -14.37 -2.57 -32.69
C ALA A 798 -12.88 -2.33 -32.42
N ARG A 799 -12.42 -2.68 -31.22
CA ARG A 799 -10.99 -2.66 -30.86
C ARG A 799 -10.16 -3.60 -31.74
N GLY A 800 -10.73 -4.72 -32.16
CA GLY A 800 -10.11 -5.70 -33.07
C GLY A 800 -10.28 -5.41 -34.57
N GLY A 801 -10.84 -4.25 -34.96
CA GLY A 801 -11.04 -3.86 -36.36
C GLY A 801 -12.03 -4.72 -37.15
N ARG A 802 -12.79 -5.59 -36.47
CA ARG A 802 -13.75 -6.55 -37.06
C ARG A 802 -15.20 -6.09 -36.97
N TYR A 803 -15.46 -4.97 -36.28
CA TYR A 803 -16.79 -4.40 -36.17
C TYR A 803 -17.13 -3.59 -37.42
N ARG A 804 -18.21 -3.98 -38.10
CA ARG A 804 -18.75 -3.25 -39.24
C ARG A 804 -19.93 -2.40 -38.76
N PRO A 805 -19.82 -1.06 -38.72
CA PRO A 805 -20.96 -0.22 -38.35
C PRO A 805 -22.07 -0.40 -39.39
N LEU A 806 -23.31 -0.54 -38.92
CA LEU A 806 -24.50 -0.66 -39.80
C LEU A 806 -24.74 0.61 -40.63
N CYS A 807 -24.35 1.77 -40.10
CA CYS A 807 -24.41 3.06 -40.77
C CYS A 807 -23.04 3.71 -40.67
N SER A 808 -22.48 4.15 -41.80
CA SER A 808 -21.14 4.76 -41.86
C SER A 808 -21.15 6.29 -41.72
N SER A 809 -22.33 6.94 -41.74
CA SER A 809 -22.50 8.38 -41.56
C SER A 809 -23.30 8.69 -40.29
N ALA A 810 -22.99 9.82 -39.63
CA ALA A 810 -23.71 10.28 -38.45
C ALA A 810 -25.20 10.54 -38.74
N GLU A 811 -25.52 11.06 -39.92
CA GLU A 811 -26.90 11.23 -40.39
C GLU A 811 -27.64 9.91 -40.60
N GLY A 812 -26.94 8.87 -41.08
CA GLY A 812 -27.51 7.52 -41.22
C GLY A 812 -27.75 6.81 -39.89
N VAL A 813 -26.91 7.08 -38.88
CA VAL A 813 -27.14 6.61 -37.51
C VAL A 813 -28.39 7.26 -36.93
N ARG A 814 -28.53 8.59 -37.06
CA ARG A 814 -29.70 9.35 -36.59
C ARG A 814 -31.01 8.89 -37.26
N ALA A 815 -31.00 8.69 -38.57
CA ALA A 815 -32.19 8.19 -39.28
C ALA A 815 -32.59 6.77 -38.86
N GLU A 816 -31.63 5.90 -38.53
CA GLU A 816 -31.92 4.54 -38.04
C GLU A 816 -32.28 4.51 -36.54
N THR A 817 -31.82 5.46 -35.71
CA THR A 817 -32.27 5.61 -34.32
C THR A 817 -33.70 6.13 -34.27
N GLU A 818 -34.03 7.18 -35.03
CA GLU A 818 -35.39 7.72 -35.18
C GLU A 818 -36.36 6.61 -35.67
N ARG A 819 -35.95 5.83 -36.67
CA ARG A 819 -36.74 4.68 -37.16
C ARG A 819 -36.94 3.59 -36.10
N GLN A 820 -35.95 3.36 -35.23
CA GLN A 820 -36.08 2.41 -34.12
C GLN A 820 -37.00 2.95 -33.03
N GLU A 821 -36.94 4.25 -32.73
CA GLU A 821 -37.86 4.91 -31.80
C GLU A 821 -39.29 4.89 -32.30
N GLU A 822 -39.54 5.23 -33.57
CA GLU A 822 -40.87 5.14 -34.18
C GLU A 822 -41.44 3.72 -34.10
N ARG A 823 -40.61 2.69 -34.33
CA ARG A 823 -40.99 1.29 -34.18
C ARG A 823 -41.29 0.91 -32.73
N LEU A 824 -40.50 1.38 -31.77
CA LEU A 824 -40.74 1.14 -30.35
C LEU A 824 -42.02 1.81 -29.86
N HIS A 825 -42.30 3.05 -30.29
CA HIS A 825 -43.55 3.74 -30.02
C HIS A 825 -44.76 3.05 -30.68
N ALA A 826 -44.61 2.56 -31.92
CA ALA A 826 -45.64 1.77 -32.60
C ALA A 826 -45.93 0.44 -31.88
N LEU A 827 -44.90 -0.24 -31.37
CA LEU A 827 -45.04 -1.46 -30.57
C LEU A 827 -45.66 -1.19 -29.20
N ALA A 828 -45.26 -0.10 -28.53
CA ALA A 828 -45.83 0.31 -27.25
C ALA A 828 -47.32 0.69 -27.38
N THR A 829 -47.69 1.42 -28.44
CA THR A 829 -49.09 1.75 -28.73
C THR A 829 -49.91 0.52 -29.14
N ALA A 830 -49.33 -0.42 -29.92
CA ALA A 830 -49.98 -1.69 -30.23
C ALA A 830 -50.19 -2.56 -28.99
N LEU A 831 -49.22 -2.63 -28.07
CA LEU A 831 -49.36 -3.33 -26.80
C LEU A 831 -50.36 -2.67 -25.87
N HIS A 832 -50.39 -1.34 -25.80
CA HIS A 832 -51.38 -0.62 -25.00
C HIS A 832 -52.81 -0.85 -25.52
N ARG A 833 -53.00 -0.87 -26.85
CA ARG A 833 -54.28 -1.25 -27.48
C ARG A 833 -54.65 -2.71 -27.20
N LEU A 834 -53.70 -3.64 -27.34
CA LEU A 834 -53.90 -5.07 -27.04
C LEU A 834 -54.27 -5.32 -25.56
N LEU A 835 -53.64 -4.60 -24.63
CA LEU A 835 -53.93 -4.69 -23.20
C LEU A 835 -55.31 -4.08 -22.85
N GLY A 836 -55.71 -3.02 -23.55
CA GLY A 836 -57.05 -2.44 -23.43
C GLY A 836 -58.15 -3.33 -24.00
N GLU A 837 -57.92 -3.98 -25.15
CA GLU A 837 -58.87 -4.89 -25.78
C GLU A 837 -58.95 -6.26 -25.08
N ARG A 838 -57.86 -6.70 -24.42
CA ARG A 838 -57.76 -8.01 -23.78
C ARG A 838 -57.08 -7.92 -22.40
N PRO A 839 -57.82 -7.54 -21.34
CA PRO A 839 -57.25 -7.38 -20.00
C PRO A 839 -56.71 -8.68 -19.39
N HIS A 840 -57.22 -9.85 -19.80
CA HIS A 840 -56.70 -11.15 -19.37
C HIS A 840 -55.27 -11.44 -19.86
N LEU A 841 -54.77 -10.72 -20.87
CA LEU A 841 -53.39 -10.84 -21.35
C LEU A 841 -52.40 -9.96 -20.56
N GLN A 842 -52.86 -9.20 -19.56
CA GLN A 842 -52.02 -8.32 -18.76
C GLN A 842 -50.89 -9.08 -18.04
N GLY A 843 -51.18 -10.23 -17.44
CA GLY A 843 -50.17 -11.09 -16.81
C GLY A 843 -49.06 -11.56 -17.78
N PRO A 844 -49.40 -12.28 -18.87
CA PRO A 844 -48.39 -12.80 -19.79
C PRO A 844 -47.65 -11.72 -20.61
N LEU A 845 -48.24 -10.53 -20.83
CA LEU A 845 -47.62 -9.44 -21.60
C LEU A 845 -46.88 -8.41 -20.72
N ARG A 846 -47.05 -8.44 -19.39
CA ARG A 846 -46.33 -7.56 -18.43
C ARG A 846 -44.80 -7.55 -18.60
N PRO A 847 -44.12 -8.69 -18.86
CA PRO A 847 -42.68 -8.68 -19.11
C PRO A 847 -42.28 -7.91 -20.36
N VAL A 848 -43.12 -7.95 -21.40
CA VAL A 848 -42.86 -7.28 -22.69
C VAL A 848 -43.13 -5.78 -22.55
N SER A 849 -44.18 -5.38 -21.80
CA SER A 849 -44.44 -3.96 -21.53
C SER A 849 -43.34 -3.31 -20.70
N LEU A 850 -42.81 -4.01 -19.68
CA LEU A 850 -41.71 -3.50 -18.86
C LEU A 850 -40.41 -3.37 -19.67
N ALA A 851 -40.09 -4.37 -20.51
CA ALA A 851 -38.88 -4.32 -21.35
C ALA A 851 -38.93 -3.19 -22.41
N LEU A 852 -40.11 -2.91 -22.97
CA LEU A 852 -40.28 -1.78 -23.90
C LEU A 852 -40.21 -0.43 -23.21
N ALA A 853 -40.80 -0.31 -22.00
CA ALA A 853 -40.69 0.90 -21.20
C ALA A 853 -39.24 1.21 -20.79
N ASP A 854 -38.49 0.20 -20.32
CA ASP A 854 -37.07 0.33 -19.99
C ASP A 854 -36.22 0.70 -21.22
N ARG A 855 -36.53 0.16 -22.41
CA ARG A 855 -35.83 0.47 -23.67
C ARG A 855 -36.09 1.91 -24.10
N MET A 856 -37.32 2.39 -23.99
CA MET A 856 -37.69 3.78 -24.28
C MET A 856 -37.01 4.77 -23.32
N GLN A 857 -36.96 4.46 -22.02
CA GLN A 857 -36.26 5.29 -21.04
C GLN A 857 -34.76 5.38 -21.32
N ARG A 858 -34.13 4.29 -21.76
CA ARG A 858 -32.70 4.29 -22.12
C ARG A 858 -32.38 5.12 -23.36
N LEU A 859 -33.27 5.16 -24.34
CA LEU A 859 -33.10 6.00 -25.53
C LEU A 859 -33.23 7.49 -25.17
N GLN A 860 -34.23 7.85 -24.35
CA GLN A 860 -34.39 9.20 -23.84
C GLN A 860 -33.16 9.69 -23.04
N GLN A 861 -32.59 8.81 -22.21
CA GLN A 861 -31.34 9.12 -21.48
C GLN A 861 -30.14 9.31 -22.41
N GLN A 862 -30.06 8.57 -23.51
CA GLN A 862 -28.99 8.72 -24.51
C GLN A 862 -29.10 10.05 -25.27
N ASP A 863 -30.32 10.47 -25.61
CA ASP A 863 -30.57 11.76 -26.26
C ASP A 863 -30.23 12.94 -25.32
N GLU A 864 -30.56 12.82 -24.03
CA GLU A 864 -30.20 13.81 -23.00
C GLU A 864 -28.67 13.90 -22.78
N GLU A 865 -27.97 12.77 -22.79
CA GLU A 865 -26.51 12.70 -22.68
C GLU A 865 -25.82 13.27 -23.93
N GLU A 866 -26.33 13.00 -25.14
CA GLU A 866 -25.81 13.58 -26.39
C GLU A 866 -26.07 15.09 -26.48
N GLU A 867 -27.22 15.58 -26.01
CA GLU A 867 -27.48 17.02 -25.89
C GLU A 867 -26.55 17.70 -24.89
N GLN A 868 -26.25 17.06 -23.76
CA GLN A 868 -25.31 17.56 -22.77
C GLN A 868 -23.88 17.61 -23.34
N GLN A 869 -23.43 16.56 -24.02
CA GLN A 869 -22.13 16.54 -24.69
C GLN A 869 -22.02 17.60 -25.79
N GLN A 870 -23.06 17.79 -26.60
CA GLN A 870 -23.07 18.86 -27.62
C GLN A 870 -23.09 20.27 -26.99
N ARG A 871 -23.70 20.45 -25.81
CA ARG A 871 -23.65 21.72 -25.06
C ARG A 871 -22.27 21.95 -24.45
N GLU A 872 -21.61 20.90 -23.96
CA GLU A 872 -20.22 20.96 -23.46
C GLU A 872 -19.22 21.25 -24.58
N GLU A 873 -19.35 20.59 -25.75
CA GLU A 873 -18.52 20.84 -26.93
C GLU A 873 -18.74 22.25 -27.50
N ARG A 874 -19.99 22.74 -27.53
CA ARG A 874 -20.29 24.14 -27.90
C ARG A 874 -19.75 25.14 -26.87
N GLY A 875 -19.77 24.80 -25.58
CA GLY A 875 -19.16 25.58 -24.51
C GLY A 875 -17.64 25.67 -24.62
N GLN A 876 -16.98 24.57 -25.01
CA GLN A 876 -15.53 24.50 -25.24
C GLN A 876 -15.11 25.22 -26.53
N MET A 877 -15.93 25.19 -27.59
CA MET A 877 -15.70 25.94 -28.83
C MET A 877 -15.97 27.46 -28.71
N LEU A 878 -16.70 27.90 -27.69
CA LEU A 878 -16.88 29.33 -27.36
C LEU A 878 -15.78 29.87 -26.41
N GLN A 879 -14.96 28.99 -25.84
CA GLN A 879 -13.80 29.32 -24.99
C GLN A 879 -12.46 29.23 -25.73
N GLN A 880 -12.46 28.83 -27.01
CA GLN A 880 -11.39 29.01 -27.98
C GLN A 880 -11.75 30.17 -28.91
#